data_AF-A0A5N5N0V9-F1
#
_entry.id   AF-A0A5N5N0V9-F1
#
_cell.length_a   1.000
_cell.length_b   1.000
_cell.length_c   1.000
_cell.angle_alpha   90.00
_cell.angle_beta   90.00
_cell.angle_gamma   90.00
#
_symmetry.space_group_name_H-M   'P 1'
#
loop_
_entity.id
_entity.type
_entity.pdbx_description
1 polymer ?
#
loop_
_entity_poly.entity_id
_entity_poly.type
_entity_poly.pdbx_seq_one_letter_code
_entity_poly.pdbx_strand_id
1 'polypeptide(L)'
;MESEVQRSVSLRANRKGGNYRSNNNHSSPSNSKDVEGGGGGLFSSGKLSSDYAMKIIWKKGFIRLVLVAGILWMLLILIVLLFHIWSCQSSYLFFSAICNKESKVYTILNTWGFVPQQHRCPIPVISNPDRIVIPEGRTHDQIIKNLSYVMEDKPVKDGSQPSPLFGGHQSWKQREKSFKPSPSMKVHCGFMHNGGADMDPVDIKYVEKCRFVVASGIFDGYDVPHQPSNISDRSKELFCFLIVVDEISLDFIKENVTVSEDHNGGRWVGIWRLILLKHSPYDEPRRNGKVPKILTHRLFPHAQYSIWIDGKMELIVDPLQILERYLWRGKNTFAIAQHKHHRSIYEEADANKRRKRYARPLIDLQMKIYYHEGMEPWSPKKSTVSDVPEGAIIIREHTAMSNLFSCLWFNEVNLFTPRDQLSFGYVVYRLGGAFKFFMFPNCEYNSLFVLHPHTREHSSKVEWVKSLSEFKGNGSSMKESRGGLGLWTPYPADLKSVVLPKVSARTQAPLLASAMANCKPQKKVLLLCGDYMDNYEALVPFQALQAYGIAVDAVCPGKKAGDYCRTLVEDSGSYHGYQTYTEKPGHNFSLNATFDEVDFSKYDALVIPGGRAPEYLATNESVLNCARQFSDSGKLIAAICHGPLILAAAGLLKGRKCTAYRALGPVLIDAGAHWIEPKTMMDCVSDGNLITGVIYMAHPEYIQLVVKALGGKITGSDKRILFLCGDFMENSEVTVPLHSLQALGCHVDAVCPKKKAGDFCPTAVHDFEGDQTYSEKPGHNFILTATYEGLDASSYDALVIPGGRSPEYLALDNSVIALVKTFMQSEKPVASICNGQQVLAAAGVLKGRKCTACPAVKLHVVLGGATWLEPDPIHRCYTDKNLVTGAAWSGHPEFVSQLMALLGIQVSF
;
A
#
# COMPACT_ATOMS: atom_id res chain seq x y z
N MET A 1 44.07 -76.77 -6.60
CA MET A 1 44.35 -75.34 -6.74
C MET A 1 43.04 -74.56 -6.58
N GLU A 2 42.30 -74.73 -5.47
CA GLU A 2 42.63 -74.38 -4.06
C GLU A 2 42.61 -72.86 -3.83
N SER A 3 41.94 -72.31 -2.81
CA SER A 3 41.02 -72.87 -1.79
C SER A 3 40.11 -71.72 -1.29
N GLU A 4 38.79 -71.88 -1.11
CA GLU A 4 38.08 -72.41 0.08
C GLU A 4 38.33 -71.57 1.36
N VAL A 5 37.34 -71.18 2.21
CA VAL A 5 36.26 -71.97 2.84
C VAL A 5 35.03 -71.10 3.23
N GLN A 6 33.83 -71.56 2.84
CA GLN A 6 32.53 -71.74 3.56
C GLN A 6 32.05 -70.77 4.68
N ARG A 7 30.75 -70.57 4.97
CA ARG A 7 29.51 -71.42 4.92
C ARG A 7 28.27 -70.46 4.85
N SER A 8 26.97 -70.80 4.85
CA SER A 8 26.19 -72.06 4.99
C SER A 8 24.74 -71.89 4.45
N VAL A 9 24.19 -72.94 3.80
CA VAL A 9 22.83 -73.57 3.96
C VAL A 9 21.54 -72.71 3.97
N SER A 10 20.39 -73.06 3.34
CA SER A 10 20.00 -73.75 2.07
C SER A 10 18.45 -73.83 1.99
N LEU A 11 17.81 -73.75 0.80
CA LEU A 11 16.84 -74.75 0.27
C LEU A 11 16.12 -74.34 -1.06
N ARG A 12 15.67 -75.37 -1.78
CA ARG A 12 15.02 -75.51 -3.11
C ARG A 12 13.60 -74.87 -3.23
N ALA A 13 12.95 -74.71 -4.40
CA ALA A 13 13.31 -74.74 -5.84
C ALA A 13 12.09 -74.37 -6.75
N ASN A 14 12.33 -74.23 -8.07
CA ASN A 14 11.37 -74.31 -9.21
C ASN A 14 10.34 -73.16 -9.38
N ARG A 15 9.90 -72.76 -10.60
CA ARG A 15 10.27 -73.10 -12.00
C ARG A 15 9.72 -72.02 -12.97
N LYS A 16 10.44 -71.75 -14.09
CA LYS A 16 9.99 -71.14 -15.39
C LYS A 16 9.16 -69.83 -15.31
N GLY A 17 9.50 -68.71 -15.98
CA GLY A 17 10.26 -68.48 -17.22
C GLY A 17 9.28 -67.96 -18.30
N GLY A 18 9.59 -67.02 -19.19
CA GLY A 18 10.77 -66.19 -19.46
C GLY A 18 10.41 -65.31 -20.69
N ASN A 19 11.27 -64.55 -21.37
CA ASN A 19 12.53 -63.88 -21.09
C ASN A 19 12.76 -62.92 -22.30
N TYR A 20 13.62 -61.92 -22.17
CA TYR A 20 13.86 -60.89 -23.20
C TYR A 20 14.99 -61.28 -24.19
N ARG A 21 14.85 -60.81 -25.45
CA ARG A 21 15.89 -60.35 -26.43
C ARG A 21 17.12 -61.20 -26.85
N SER A 22 17.48 -60.95 -28.13
CA SER A 22 18.84 -60.85 -28.74
C SER A 22 19.49 -62.08 -29.37
N ASN A 23 19.85 -62.00 -30.67
CA ASN A 23 21.26 -61.86 -31.10
C ASN A 23 21.47 -61.60 -32.61
N ASN A 24 22.69 -61.16 -32.96
CA ASN A 24 23.19 -60.82 -34.30
C ASN A 24 23.71 -62.07 -35.07
N ASN A 25 23.86 -62.01 -36.41
CA ASN A 25 25.17 -61.82 -37.10
C ASN A 25 25.19 -62.17 -38.62
N HIS A 26 26.03 -61.39 -39.32
CA HIS A 26 26.73 -61.48 -40.62
C HIS A 26 26.60 -62.62 -41.69
N SER A 27 26.96 -62.16 -42.91
CA SER A 27 27.74 -62.77 -44.02
C SER A 27 27.08 -63.59 -45.15
N SER A 28 27.33 -63.12 -46.39
CA SER A 28 27.19 -63.76 -47.72
C SER A 28 28.48 -64.56 -48.07
N PRO A 29 28.80 -65.11 -49.30
CA PRO A 29 28.42 -64.68 -50.68
C PRO A 29 28.33 -65.75 -51.82
N SER A 30 28.13 -65.27 -53.07
CA SER A 30 28.48 -65.90 -54.39
C SER A 30 27.59 -67.05 -54.93
N ASN A 31 27.50 -67.39 -56.24
CA ASN A 31 28.20 -66.88 -57.45
C ASN A 31 27.48 -67.30 -58.78
N SER A 32 27.50 -66.46 -59.84
CA SER A 32 27.64 -66.88 -61.26
C SER A 32 27.89 -65.68 -62.21
N LYS A 33 28.53 -65.94 -63.37
CA LYS A 33 29.18 -65.05 -64.35
C LYS A 33 28.76 -65.44 -65.79
N ASP A 34 29.00 -64.75 -66.90
CA ASP A 34 29.41 -63.36 -67.30
C ASP A 34 29.15 -63.25 -68.85
N VAL A 35 29.37 -62.05 -69.45
CA VAL A 35 29.53 -61.76 -70.91
C VAL A 35 28.24 -61.83 -71.77
N GLU A 36 27.75 -60.80 -72.50
CA GLU A 36 27.98 -59.34 -72.61
C GLU A 36 26.70 -58.71 -73.24
N GLY A 37 26.48 -57.40 -73.44
CA GLY A 37 27.31 -56.18 -73.29
C GLY A 37 26.54 -54.94 -73.84
N GLY A 38 27.22 -53.86 -74.23
CA GLY A 38 26.75 -52.97 -75.32
C GLY A 38 25.75 -51.81 -75.09
N GLY A 39 25.38 -51.43 -73.86
CA GLY A 39 24.93 -50.06 -73.50
C GLY A 39 23.58 -49.50 -74.00
N GLY A 40 22.64 -49.24 -73.07
CA GLY A 40 21.52 -48.32 -73.31
C GLY A 40 20.34 -48.35 -72.30
N GLY A 41 20.18 -47.27 -71.53
CA GLY A 41 18.88 -46.81 -71.01
C GLY A 41 18.33 -47.35 -69.68
N LEU A 42 17.72 -46.45 -68.89
CA LEU A 42 16.62 -46.74 -67.96
C LEU A 42 15.93 -45.39 -67.62
N PHE A 43 14.68 -45.10 -67.99
CA PHE A 43 13.35 -45.70 -67.70
C PHE A 43 12.68 -45.20 -66.41
N SER A 44 11.35 -45.11 -66.49
CA SER A 44 10.45 -44.46 -65.52
C SER A 44 9.67 -45.43 -64.63
N SER A 45 9.32 -44.96 -63.43
CA SER A 45 8.02 -45.17 -62.77
C SER A 45 7.53 -46.61 -62.46
N GLY A 46 7.58 -46.98 -61.18
CA GLY A 46 6.75 -48.02 -60.56
C GLY A 46 6.57 -47.78 -59.05
N LYS A 47 5.35 -47.90 -58.52
CA LYS A 47 4.98 -47.50 -57.13
C LYS A 47 5.56 -48.43 -56.05
N LEU A 48 5.94 -47.87 -54.89
CA LEU A 48 5.83 -48.58 -53.59
C LEU A 48 5.65 -47.66 -52.36
N SER A 49 4.77 -48.11 -51.44
CA SER A 49 4.64 -47.77 -50.01
C SER A 49 4.35 -46.31 -49.55
N SER A 50 3.08 -46.08 -49.20
CA SER A 50 2.58 -44.90 -48.45
C SER A 50 3.09 -44.83 -46.99
N ASP A 51 3.54 -45.96 -46.43
CA ASP A 51 3.71 -46.14 -44.98
C ASP A 51 5.05 -45.55 -44.45
N TYR A 52 6.04 -45.38 -45.34
CA TYR A 52 7.34 -44.80 -44.98
C TYR A 52 7.29 -43.26 -44.92
N ALA A 53 6.50 -42.63 -45.79
CA ALA A 53 6.29 -41.17 -45.79
C ALA A 53 5.62 -40.71 -44.50
N MET A 54 4.58 -41.43 -44.05
CA MET A 54 3.90 -41.18 -42.77
C MET A 54 4.86 -41.17 -41.57
N LYS A 55 5.77 -42.16 -41.46
CA LYS A 55 6.75 -42.22 -40.35
C LYS A 55 7.76 -41.06 -40.34
N ILE A 56 8.15 -40.55 -41.51
CA ILE A 56 9.05 -39.38 -41.62
C ILE A 56 8.29 -38.08 -41.27
N ILE A 57 7.05 -37.94 -41.73
CA ILE A 57 6.17 -36.82 -41.38
C ILE A 57 5.89 -36.81 -39.87
N TRP A 58 5.63 -37.97 -39.26
CA TRP A 58 5.41 -38.08 -37.81
C TRP A 58 6.67 -37.76 -37.00
N LYS A 59 7.86 -38.21 -37.42
CA LYS A 59 9.13 -37.81 -36.77
C LYS A 59 9.39 -36.30 -36.87
N LYS A 60 9.21 -35.70 -38.05
CA LYS A 60 9.38 -34.24 -38.23
C LYS A 60 8.31 -33.43 -37.48
N GLY A 61 7.08 -33.94 -37.43
CA GLY A 61 5.98 -33.37 -36.66
C GLY A 61 6.24 -33.43 -35.15
N PHE A 62 6.72 -34.56 -34.63
CA PHE A 62 7.08 -34.74 -33.23
C PHE A 62 8.24 -33.83 -32.81
N ILE A 63 9.30 -33.71 -33.63
CA ILE A 63 10.41 -32.79 -33.37
C ILE A 63 9.92 -31.33 -33.36
N ARG A 64 9.04 -30.94 -34.29
CA ARG A 64 8.40 -29.61 -34.27
C ARG A 64 7.51 -29.42 -33.04
N LEU A 65 6.75 -30.42 -32.62
CA LEU A 65 5.91 -30.38 -31.43
C LEU A 65 6.76 -30.17 -30.16
N VAL A 66 7.86 -30.90 -30.01
CA VAL A 66 8.80 -30.75 -28.89
C VAL A 66 9.48 -29.38 -28.89
N LEU A 67 9.88 -28.86 -30.06
CA LEU A 67 10.42 -27.51 -30.17
C LEU A 67 9.39 -26.42 -29.84
N VAL A 68 8.16 -26.52 -30.36
CA VAL A 68 7.08 -25.58 -30.05
C VAL A 68 6.70 -25.65 -28.57
N ALA A 69 6.59 -26.85 -27.99
CA ALA A 69 6.37 -27.02 -26.56
C ALA A 69 7.50 -26.40 -25.73
N GLY A 70 8.76 -26.60 -26.13
CA GLY A 70 9.92 -25.97 -25.48
C GLY A 70 9.92 -24.44 -25.58
N ILE A 71 9.58 -23.88 -26.74
CA ILE A 71 9.43 -22.43 -26.94
C ILE A 71 8.29 -21.88 -26.07
N LEU A 72 7.12 -22.53 -26.03
CA LEU A 72 6.01 -22.14 -25.17
C LEU A 72 6.35 -22.23 -23.67
N TRP A 73 7.13 -23.25 -23.26
CA TRP A 73 7.61 -23.38 -21.88
C TRP A 73 8.60 -22.27 -21.52
N MET A 74 9.53 -21.93 -22.41
CA MET A 74 10.45 -20.79 -22.22
C MET A 74 9.70 -19.46 -22.20
N LEU A 75 8.67 -19.29 -23.03
CA LEU A 75 7.81 -18.10 -23.02
C LEU A 75 7.03 -18.00 -21.69
N LEU A 76 6.52 -19.11 -21.17
CA LEU A 76 5.85 -19.16 -19.87
C LEU A 76 6.80 -18.81 -18.72
N ILE A 77 8.03 -19.34 -18.72
CA ILE A 77 9.07 -18.93 -17.75
C ILE A 77 9.30 -17.41 -17.86
N LEU A 78 9.47 -16.87 -19.07
CA LEU A 78 9.69 -15.45 -19.29
C LEU A 78 8.54 -14.60 -18.75
N ILE A 79 7.28 -14.99 -19.01
CA ILE A 79 6.09 -14.31 -18.51
C ILE A 79 6.04 -14.34 -16.98
N VAL A 80 6.34 -15.47 -16.34
CA VAL A 80 6.39 -15.59 -14.87
C VAL A 80 7.52 -14.74 -14.27
N LEU A 81 8.70 -14.71 -14.90
CA LEU A 81 9.81 -13.84 -14.49
C LEU A 81 9.44 -12.36 -14.62
N LEU A 82 8.87 -11.95 -15.76
CA LEU A 82 8.42 -10.58 -16.00
C LEU A 82 7.32 -10.17 -15.02
N PHE A 83 6.37 -11.06 -14.71
CA PHE A 83 5.34 -10.83 -13.70
C PHE A 83 5.92 -10.70 -12.29
N HIS A 84 6.95 -11.49 -11.94
CA HIS A 84 7.64 -11.37 -10.64
C HIS A 84 8.43 -10.06 -10.53
N ILE A 85 9.18 -9.68 -11.57
CA ILE A 85 9.84 -8.37 -11.70
C ILE A 85 8.82 -7.24 -11.55
N TRP A 86 7.76 -7.26 -12.36
CA TRP A 86 6.73 -6.24 -12.41
C TRP A 86 5.97 -6.12 -11.08
N SER A 87 5.53 -7.23 -10.49
CA SER A 87 4.84 -7.22 -9.19
C SER A 87 5.73 -6.66 -8.08
N CYS A 88 7.05 -6.91 -8.13
CA CYS A 88 8.00 -6.35 -7.19
C CYS A 88 8.37 -4.88 -7.44
N GLN A 89 8.21 -4.38 -8.65
CA GLN A 89 8.39 -2.97 -8.99
C GLN A 89 7.11 -2.15 -8.85
N SER A 90 5.98 -2.85 -8.80
CA SER A 90 4.64 -2.29 -8.68
C SER A 90 4.49 -1.43 -7.43
N SER A 91 4.04 -0.19 -7.62
CA SER A 91 3.56 0.70 -6.55
C SER A 91 2.18 0.29 -6.03
N TYR A 92 1.46 -0.59 -6.74
CA TYR A 92 0.14 -1.07 -6.35
C TYR A 92 0.24 -2.09 -5.21
N LEU A 93 -0.50 -1.85 -4.12
CA LEU A 93 -0.38 -2.63 -2.88
C LEU A 93 -0.58 -4.14 -3.10
N PHE A 94 -1.55 -4.52 -3.94
CA PHE A 94 -1.87 -5.92 -4.26
C PHE A 94 -0.69 -6.66 -4.90
N PHE A 95 -0.16 -6.15 -6.01
CA PHE A 95 0.99 -6.77 -6.70
C PHE A 95 2.27 -6.70 -5.85
N SER A 96 2.49 -5.59 -5.13
CA SER A 96 3.63 -5.47 -4.20
C SER A 96 3.57 -6.43 -2.99
N ALA A 97 2.38 -6.96 -2.68
CA ALA A 97 2.17 -7.97 -1.62
C ALA A 97 2.27 -9.42 -2.14
N ILE A 98 2.03 -9.64 -3.43
CA ILE A 98 2.30 -10.91 -4.13
C ILE A 98 3.81 -11.07 -4.36
N CYS A 99 4.52 -9.95 -4.57
CA CYS A 99 5.97 -9.93 -4.66
C CYS A 99 6.65 -10.45 -3.38
N ASN A 100 7.45 -11.51 -3.53
CA ASN A 100 8.47 -11.87 -2.56
C ASN A 100 9.84 -11.28 -3.00
N LYS A 101 10.23 -10.11 -2.45
CA LYS A 101 11.55 -9.49 -2.70
C LYS A 101 12.73 -10.27 -2.14
N GLU A 102 12.45 -11.27 -1.30
CA GLU A 102 13.44 -12.18 -0.69
C GLU A 102 13.54 -13.50 -1.50
N SER A 103 12.75 -13.63 -2.58
CA SER A 103 12.84 -14.74 -3.54
C SER A 103 14.19 -14.74 -4.28
N LYS A 104 14.85 -15.90 -4.33
CA LYS A 104 16.09 -16.13 -5.11
C LYS A 104 15.97 -15.66 -6.57
N VAL A 105 14.78 -15.78 -7.16
CA VAL A 105 14.48 -15.31 -8.52
C VAL A 105 14.60 -13.80 -8.64
N TYR A 106 14.00 -13.05 -7.70
CA TYR A 106 14.09 -11.58 -7.69
C TYR A 106 15.53 -11.11 -7.42
N THR A 107 16.26 -11.80 -6.53
CA THR A 107 17.69 -11.54 -6.29
C THR A 107 18.53 -11.69 -7.56
N ILE A 108 18.37 -12.78 -8.32
CA ILE A 108 19.09 -12.99 -9.58
C ILE A 108 18.79 -11.87 -10.60
N LEU A 109 17.51 -11.49 -10.74
CA LEU A 109 17.08 -10.45 -11.68
C LEU A 109 17.55 -9.04 -11.27
N ASN A 110 17.67 -8.78 -9.96
CA ASN A 110 18.29 -7.58 -9.42
C ASN A 110 19.81 -7.54 -9.68
N THR A 111 20.51 -8.66 -9.48
CA THR A 111 21.95 -8.79 -9.81
C THR A 111 22.22 -8.61 -11.31
N TRP A 112 21.28 -9.00 -12.18
CA TRP A 112 21.34 -8.75 -13.63
C TRP A 112 20.89 -7.35 -14.04
N GLY A 113 20.54 -6.47 -13.10
CA GLY A 113 20.21 -5.06 -13.38
C GLY A 113 18.79 -4.81 -13.90
N PHE A 114 17.90 -5.81 -13.93
CA PHE A 114 16.52 -5.67 -14.42
C PHE A 114 15.55 -5.02 -13.40
N VAL A 115 16.08 -4.36 -12.36
CA VAL A 115 15.30 -3.76 -11.27
C VAL A 115 15.66 -2.29 -11.06
N PRO A 116 14.68 -1.35 -11.09
CA PRO A 116 14.86 0.05 -10.73
C PRO A 116 15.52 0.20 -9.37
N GLN A 117 16.65 0.90 -9.37
CA GLN A 117 17.40 1.21 -8.16
C GLN A 117 16.61 2.17 -7.27
N GLN A 118 16.75 2.03 -5.96
CA GLN A 118 16.09 2.91 -5.00
C GLN A 118 16.58 4.35 -5.18
N HIS A 119 15.70 5.34 -5.00
CA HIS A 119 16.07 6.73 -5.16
C HIS A 119 17.15 7.15 -4.15
N ARG A 120 18.29 7.62 -4.69
CA ARG A 120 19.48 8.09 -3.98
C ARG A 120 19.59 9.60 -4.11
N CYS A 121 19.70 10.30 -2.98
CA CYS A 121 19.99 11.73 -2.93
C CYS A 121 21.50 11.95 -2.74
N PRO A 122 22.13 12.93 -3.44
CA PRO A 122 23.51 13.31 -3.16
C PRO A 122 23.68 13.73 -1.70
N ILE A 123 24.59 13.07 -0.98
CA ILE A 123 24.96 13.46 0.38
C ILE A 123 26.06 14.52 0.28
N PRO A 124 25.92 15.71 0.87
CA PRO A 124 26.94 16.75 0.82
C PRO A 124 28.09 16.45 1.80
N VAL A 125 28.82 15.35 1.59
CA VAL A 125 30.02 14.97 2.34
C VAL A 125 31.26 15.75 1.87
N ILE A 126 32.24 15.94 2.76
CA ILE A 126 33.56 16.48 2.39
C ILE A 126 34.29 15.46 1.51
N SER A 127 34.80 15.88 0.35
CA SER A 127 35.35 14.98 -0.68
C SER A 127 36.59 14.19 -0.26
N ASN A 128 37.35 14.64 0.73
CA ASN A 128 38.51 13.93 1.27
C ASN A 128 38.37 13.72 2.80
N PRO A 129 38.23 12.47 3.28
CA PRO A 129 38.16 12.14 4.72
C PRO A 129 39.37 12.61 5.55
N ASP A 130 40.57 12.69 4.99
CA ASP A 130 41.79 13.09 5.69
C ASP A 130 41.79 14.56 6.10
N ARG A 131 40.98 15.39 5.43
CA ARG A 131 40.80 16.81 5.76
C ARG A 131 39.77 17.05 6.88
N ILE A 132 39.08 16.00 7.36
CA ILE A 132 38.04 16.15 8.39
C ILE A 132 38.71 16.39 9.76
N VAL A 133 38.36 17.50 10.40
CA VAL A 133 38.80 17.82 11.76
C VAL A 133 37.89 17.12 12.77
N ILE A 134 38.47 16.32 13.65
CA ILE A 134 37.75 15.64 14.74
C ILE A 134 37.60 16.65 15.90
N PRO A 135 36.41 16.84 16.49
CA PRO A 135 36.23 17.76 17.61
C PRO A 135 37.12 17.47 18.83
N GLU A 136 37.67 18.54 19.41
CA GLU A 136 38.44 18.48 20.64
C GLU A 136 37.50 18.35 21.86
N GLY A 137 37.24 17.11 22.26
CA GLY A 137 36.43 16.77 23.44
C GLY A 137 35.09 16.13 23.12
N ARG A 138 34.22 16.01 24.13
CA ARG A 138 32.84 15.52 24.02
C ARG A 138 31.83 16.66 24.12
N THR A 139 30.66 16.48 23.52
CA THR A 139 29.52 17.39 23.75
C THR A 139 29.16 17.41 25.24
N HIS A 140 29.01 18.61 25.81
CA HIS A 140 28.80 18.77 27.26
C HIS A 140 27.40 18.32 27.69
N ASP A 141 27.34 17.49 28.73
CA ASP A 141 26.09 17.03 29.32
C ASP A 141 25.41 18.12 30.16
N GLN A 142 24.34 18.70 29.62
CA GLN A 142 23.61 19.82 30.24
C GLN A 142 22.63 19.38 31.34
N ILE A 143 21.90 18.29 31.13
CA ILE A 143 20.76 17.87 31.98
C ILE A 143 21.15 16.73 32.94
N ILE A 144 21.87 15.72 32.46
CA ILE A 144 22.24 14.51 33.21
C ILE A 144 23.75 14.47 33.34
N LYS A 145 24.29 14.73 34.53
CA LYS A 145 25.75 14.76 34.76
C LYS A 145 26.31 13.40 35.14
N ASN A 146 25.49 12.52 35.71
CA ASN A 146 25.87 11.17 36.10
C ASN A 146 24.78 10.18 35.72
N LEU A 147 25.07 9.26 34.81
CA LEU A 147 24.20 8.15 34.43
C LEU A 147 24.83 6.84 34.89
N SER A 148 24.08 6.08 35.69
CA SER A 148 24.46 4.76 36.18
C SER A 148 23.39 3.72 35.84
N TYR A 149 23.75 2.44 35.91
CA TYR A 149 22.87 1.35 35.51
C TYR A 149 22.50 0.47 36.71
N VAL A 150 21.30 -0.10 36.68
CA VAL A 150 20.90 -1.20 37.57
C VAL A 150 21.59 -2.48 37.04
N MET A 151 22.31 -3.17 37.93
CA MET A 151 23.12 -4.35 37.61
C MET A 151 22.66 -5.62 38.34
N GLU A 152 21.80 -5.48 39.34
CA GLU A 152 21.26 -6.57 40.16
C GLU A 152 19.74 -6.53 40.07
N ASP A 153 19.14 -7.70 39.88
CA ASP A 153 17.70 -7.87 39.86
C ASP A 153 17.17 -8.14 41.27
N LYS A 154 16.00 -7.61 41.61
CA LYS A 154 15.42 -7.79 42.95
C LYS A 154 14.54 -9.03 42.96
N PRO A 155 14.74 -9.99 43.89
CA PRO A 155 13.96 -11.21 43.92
C PRO A 155 12.48 -10.92 44.21
N VAL A 156 11.61 -11.63 43.52
CA VAL A 156 10.17 -11.67 43.84
C VAL A 156 10.02 -12.32 45.23
N LYS A 157 9.16 -11.77 46.08
CA LYS A 157 9.06 -12.14 47.51
C LYS A 157 8.54 -13.56 47.80
N ASP A 158 8.36 -14.41 46.80
CA ASP A 158 7.49 -15.59 46.86
C ASP A 158 8.27 -16.90 46.60
N GLY A 159 9.24 -17.17 47.48
CA GLY A 159 9.86 -18.49 47.73
C GLY A 159 10.69 -19.16 46.63
N SER A 160 10.49 -18.79 45.37
CA SER A 160 11.17 -19.33 44.20
C SER A 160 12.02 -18.24 43.54
N GLN A 161 13.29 -18.56 43.27
CA GLN A 161 14.22 -17.66 42.58
C GLN A 161 14.21 -18.00 41.08
N PRO A 162 13.46 -17.28 40.22
CA PRO A 162 13.65 -17.38 38.78
C PRO A 162 15.05 -16.87 38.41
N SER A 163 15.62 -17.39 37.33
CA SER A 163 16.88 -16.89 36.77
C SER A 163 16.79 -15.38 36.48
N PRO A 164 17.85 -14.59 36.75
CA PRO A 164 17.83 -13.15 36.53
C PRO A 164 17.61 -12.83 35.05
N LEU A 165 16.69 -11.91 34.77
CA LEU A 165 16.37 -11.50 33.39
C LEU A 165 17.36 -10.44 32.91
N PHE A 166 17.75 -10.47 31.64
CA PHE A 166 18.71 -9.53 31.06
C PHE A 166 18.40 -8.04 31.34
N GLY A 167 17.13 -7.64 31.24
CA GLY A 167 16.65 -6.28 31.57
C GLY A 167 16.22 -6.07 33.04
N GLY A 168 16.13 -7.15 33.81
CA GLY A 168 15.57 -7.23 35.16
C GLY A 168 14.08 -6.87 35.27
N HIS A 169 13.54 -6.97 36.49
CA HIS A 169 12.13 -6.73 36.79
C HIS A 169 11.83 -5.24 37.05
N GLN A 170 11.83 -4.42 35.99
CA GLN A 170 11.44 -3.01 36.08
C GLN A 170 9.94 -2.87 36.37
N SER A 171 9.56 -2.30 37.51
CA SER A 171 8.16 -1.97 37.81
C SER A 171 7.67 -0.74 37.03
N TRP A 172 6.34 -0.64 36.81
CA TRP A 172 5.72 0.54 36.20
C TRP A 172 6.13 1.86 36.87
N LYS A 173 6.26 1.90 38.21
CA LYS A 173 6.73 3.08 38.94
C LYS A 173 8.20 3.44 38.64
N GLN A 174 9.07 2.45 38.42
CA GLN A 174 10.45 2.68 38.00
C GLN A 174 10.53 3.15 36.54
N ARG A 175 9.71 2.59 35.63
CA ARG A 175 9.55 3.06 34.26
C ARG A 175 9.15 4.55 34.24
N GLU A 176 8.07 4.90 34.94
CA GLU A 176 7.57 6.28 35.00
C GLU A 176 8.57 7.27 35.63
N LYS A 177 9.41 6.83 36.56
CA LYS A 177 10.51 7.65 37.09
C LYS A 177 11.65 7.81 36.06
N SER A 178 11.93 6.79 35.24
CA SER A 178 13.04 6.82 34.29
C SER A 178 12.85 7.78 33.11
N PHE A 179 11.61 8.17 32.80
CA PHE A 179 11.28 9.23 31.83
C PHE A 179 11.35 10.66 32.39
N LYS A 180 11.87 10.86 33.60
CA LYS A 180 12.03 12.19 34.23
C LYS A 180 13.52 12.49 34.42
N PRO A 181 14.18 13.17 33.46
CA PRO A 181 15.62 13.46 33.55
C PRO A 181 16.00 14.24 34.81
N SER A 182 17.09 13.82 35.45
CA SER A 182 17.67 14.50 36.62
C SER A 182 19.21 14.51 36.55
N PRO A 183 19.91 15.40 37.28
CA PRO A 183 21.37 15.51 37.21
C PRO A 183 22.14 14.23 37.55
N SER A 184 21.55 13.34 38.36
CA SER A 184 22.00 11.97 38.57
C SER A 184 20.84 11.01 38.35
N MET A 185 21.08 9.90 37.63
CA MET A 185 20.09 8.85 37.35
C MET A 185 20.70 7.45 37.47
N LYS A 186 19.87 6.50 37.94
CA LYS A 186 20.15 5.05 37.89
C LYS A 186 18.98 4.35 37.20
N VAL A 187 19.24 3.71 36.06
CA VAL A 187 18.20 3.15 35.17
C VAL A 187 18.43 1.68 34.82
N HIS A 188 17.35 0.96 34.50
CA HIS A 188 17.47 -0.34 33.82
C HIS A 188 17.98 -0.10 32.39
N CYS A 189 18.89 -0.95 31.91
CA CYS A 189 19.53 -0.77 30.59
C CYS A 189 20.17 -2.07 30.06
N GLY A 190 19.58 -3.23 30.34
CA GLY A 190 20.18 -4.54 30.06
C GLY A 190 21.40 -4.87 30.94
N PHE A 191 22.01 -6.03 30.69
CA PHE A 191 23.23 -6.52 31.37
C PHE A 191 23.10 -6.59 32.90
N MET A 192 22.02 -7.20 33.40
CA MET A 192 21.97 -7.69 34.78
C MET A 192 22.99 -8.83 34.97
N HIS A 193 23.57 -8.95 36.16
CA HIS A 193 24.47 -10.06 36.48
C HIS A 193 23.80 -11.41 36.23
N ASN A 194 24.50 -12.31 35.53
CA ASN A 194 24.02 -13.62 35.09
C ASN A 194 22.79 -13.60 34.17
N GLY A 195 22.46 -12.44 33.56
CA GLY A 195 21.33 -12.27 32.64
C GLY A 195 21.62 -12.60 31.17
N GLY A 196 22.82 -13.10 30.84
CA GLY A 196 23.26 -13.44 29.49
C GLY A 196 23.82 -12.27 28.66
N ALA A 197 24.14 -12.57 27.40
CA ALA A 197 24.95 -11.73 26.49
C ALA A 197 26.39 -11.50 26.98
N ASP A 198 27.07 -12.59 27.33
CA ASP A 198 28.46 -12.55 27.81
C ASP A 198 29.45 -12.45 26.63
N MET A 199 30.33 -11.44 26.64
CA MET A 199 31.43 -11.33 25.68
C MET A 199 32.65 -12.14 26.15
N ASP A 200 33.43 -12.70 25.20
CA ASP A 200 34.69 -13.36 25.56
C ASP A 200 35.72 -12.35 26.11
N PRO A 201 36.54 -12.71 27.12
CA PRO A 201 37.50 -11.78 27.76
C PRO A 201 38.49 -11.13 26.79
N VAL A 202 38.83 -11.83 25.72
CA VAL A 202 39.71 -11.35 24.63
C VAL A 202 39.06 -10.21 23.85
N ASP A 203 37.75 -10.25 23.67
CA ASP A 203 36.99 -9.22 22.98
C ASP A 203 36.68 -8.04 23.90
N ILE A 204 36.43 -8.27 25.19
CA ILE A 204 36.35 -7.19 26.21
C ILE A 204 37.62 -6.33 26.15
N LYS A 205 38.80 -6.96 26.26
CA LYS A 205 40.09 -6.28 26.16
C LYS A 205 40.31 -5.61 24.80
N TYR A 206 39.76 -6.15 23.72
CA TYR A 206 39.82 -5.51 22.41
C TYR A 206 38.98 -4.23 22.36
N VAL A 207 37.74 -4.24 22.87
CA VAL A 207 36.80 -3.12 22.73
C VAL A 207 37.08 -1.96 23.68
N GLU A 208 37.83 -2.17 24.76
CA GLU A 208 38.29 -1.12 25.68
C GLU A 208 39.10 -0.01 24.97
N LYS A 209 39.84 -0.34 23.90
CA LYS A 209 40.61 0.65 23.11
C LYS A 209 39.78 1.38 22.04
N CYS A 210 38.55 0.94 21.78
CA CYS A 210 37.76 1.38 20.64
C CYS A 210 37.07 2.74 20.90
N ARG A 211 37.74 3.84 20.57
CA ARG A 211 37.18 5.20 20.67
C ARG A 211 36.09 5.48 19.63
N PHE A 212 36.24 4.99 18.41
CA PHE A 212 35.24 5.06 17.35
C PHE A 212 34.83 3.64 16.95
N VAL A 213 33.53 3.42 16.75
CA VAL A 213 33.00 2.08 16.43
C VAL A 213 32.07 2.16 15.22
N VAL A 214 32.29 1.28 14.23
CA VAL A 214 31.23 0.84 13.33
C VAL A 214 30.76 -0.52 13.84
N ALA A 215 29.48 -0.64 14.16
CA ALA A 215 28.89 -1.83 14.75
C ALA A 215 27.80 -2.41 13.84
N SER A 216 27.78 -3.73 13.71
CA SER A 216 26.69 -4.50 13.13
C SER A 216 26.41 -5.73 13.99
N GLY A 217 25.45 -6.57 13.60
CA GLY A 217 25.22 -7.84 14.28
C GLY A 217 24.33 -8.81 13.50
N ILE A 218 24.60 -10.09 13.69
CA ILE A 218 23.98 -11.23 13.02
C ILE A 218 23.61 -12.25 14.10
N PHE A 219 22.35 -12.68 14.13
CA PHE A 219 21.83 -13.64 15.11
C PHE A 219 21.07 -14.73 14.35
N ASP A 220 21.05 -15.97 14.87
CA ASP A 220 20.36 -17.13 14.27
C ASP A 220 20.80 -17.47 12.80
N GLY A 221 22.03 -17.10 12.41
CA GLY A 221 22.57 -17.34 11.07
C GLY A 221 21.79 -16.62 9.96
N TYR A 222 21.26 -15.44 10.26
CA TYR A 222 20.30 -14.74 9.39
C TYR A 222 20.92 -14.09 8.13
N ASP A 223 22.16 -13.61 8.28
CA ASP A 223 22.94 -12.85 7.29
C ASP A 223 24.40 -13.35 7.29
N VAL A 224 25.22 -12.81 6.37
CA VAL A 224 26.68 -12.97 6.36
C VAL A 224 27.38 -11.60 6.41
N PRO A 225 28.61 -11.47 6.94
CA PRO A 225 29.28 -10.17 7.04
C PRO A 225 29.65 -9.59 5.67
N HIS A 226 29.03 -8.47 5.29
CA HIS A 226 29.36 -7.73 4.07
C HIS A 226 30.50 -6.73 4.30
N GLN A 227 31.55 -6.75 3.47
CA GLN A 227 32.72 -5.88 3.66
C GLN A 227 32.40 -4.42 3.32
N PRO A 228 32.80 -3.44 4.15
CA PRO A 228 32.71 -2.03 3.81
C PRO A 228 33.60 -1.69 2.60
N SER A 229 33.04 -0.91 1.68
CA SER A 229 33.70 -0.37 0.50
C SER A 229 34.06 1.11 0.70
N ASN A 230 35.08 1.60 0.01
CA ASN A 230 35.47 3.02 -0.01
C ASN A 230 35.81 3.63 1.37
N ILE A 231 36.54 2.87 2.20
CA ILE A 231 37.02 3.32 3.52
C ILE A 231 38.47 3.82 3.41
N SER A 232 38.73 5.05 3.85
CA SER A 232 40.07 5.64 3.93
C SER A 232 40.96 4.93 4.95
N ASP A 233 42.27 4.93 4.76
CA ASP A 233 43.21 4.30 5.70
C ASP A 233 43.15 4.95 7.09
N ARG A 234 43.00 6.28 7.14
CA ARG A 234 42.71 7.03 8.38
C ARG A 234 41.47 6.50 9.12
N SER A 235 40.40 6.14 8.41
CA SER A 235 39.22 5.54 9.02
C SER A 235 39.44 4.09 9.48
N LYS A 236 40.27 3.31 8.78
CA LYS A 236 40.67 1.95 9.22
C LYS A 236 41.48 1.98 10.51
N GLU A 237 42.33 3.01 10.70
CA GLU A 237 43.10 3.21 11.93
C GLU A 237 42.25 3.71 13.11
N LEU A 238 41.27 4.59 12.84
CA LEU A 238 40.46 5.22 13.89
C LEU A 238 39.28 4.38 14.37
N PHE A 239 38.64 3.60 13.49
CA PHE A 239 37.40 2.88 13.80
C PHE A 239 37.64 1.40 14.04
N CYS A 240 37.10 0.89 15.14
CA CYS A 240 36.86 -0.54 15.30
C CYS A 240 35.62 -0.95 14.50
N PHE A 241 35.80 -1.83 13.51
CA PHE A 241 34.72 -2.47 12.77
C PHE A 241 34.34 -3.77 13.49
N LEU A 242 33.19 -3.77 14.17
CA LEU A 242 32.74 -4.84 15.06
C LEU A 242 31.41 -5.44 14.55
N ILE A 243 31.34 -6.76 14.42
CA ILE A 243 30.08 -7.45 14.13
C ILE A 243 29.77 -8.44 15.24
N VAL A 244 28.62 -8.22 15.90
CA VAL A 244 28.22 -8.96 17.10
C VAL A 244 27.41 -10.19 16.69
N VAL A 245 27.84 -11.37 17.10
CA VAL A 245 27.28 -12.65 16.67
C VAL A 245 26.90 -13.53 17.86
N ASP A 246 25.84 -14.33 17.71
CA ASP A 246 25.58 -15.46 18.62
C ASP A 246 26.34 -16.72 18.18
N GLU A 247 26.30 -17.75 19.02
CA GLU A 247 26.98 -19.03 18.80
C GLU A 247 26.53 -19.69 17.47
N ILE A 248 25.22 -19.63 17.18
CA ILE A 248 24.61 -20.15 15.94
C ILE A 248 25.15 -19.41 14.70
N SER A 249 25.21 -18.08 14.75
CA SER A 249 25.70 -17.27 13.64
C SER A 249 27.20 -17.41 13.45
N LEU A 250 27.98 -17.56 14.53
CA LEU A 250 29.42 -17.79 14.44
C LEU A 250 29.72 -19.09 13.68
N ASP A 251 29.03 -20.18 14.00
CA ASP A 251 29.25 -21.46 13.31
C ASP A 251 28.75 -21.41 11.86
N PHE A 252 27.58 -20.80 11.61
CA PHE A 252 27.10 -20.53 10.26
C PHE A 252 28.09 -19.68 9.43
N ILE A 253 28.75 -18.69 10.03
CA ILE A 253 29.76 -17.86 9.37
C ILE A 253 31.02 -18.69 9.04
N LYS A 254 31.51 -19.54 9.96
CA LYS A 254 32.66 -20.42 9.70
C LYS A 254 32.42 -21.38 8.52
N GLU A 255 31.19 -21.87 8.37
CA GLU A 255 30.82 -22.79 7.28
C GLU A 255 30.76 -22.10 5.91
N ASN A 256 30.43 -20.80 5.86
CA ASN A 256 30.11 -20.09 4.61
C ASN A 256 31.12 -19.00 4.23
N VAL A 257 31.98 -18.55 5.15
CA VAL A 257 32.91 -17.43 4.96
C VAL A 257 34.24 -17.72 5.64
N THR A 258 35.36 -17.30 5.02
CA THR A 258 36.69 -17.44 5.62
C THR A 258 36.81 -16.56 6.87
N VAL A 259 36.92 -17.21 8.03
CA VAL A 259 37.26 -16.57 9.31
C VAL A 259 38.76 -16.73 9.56
N SER A 260 39.46 -15.63 9.82
CA SER A 260 40.85 -15.64 10.27
C SER A 260 40.94 -15.36 11.77
N GLU A 261 41.97 -15.90 12.44
CA GLU A 261 42.23 -15.65 13.86
C GLU A 261 43.56 -14.88 14.03
N ASP A 262 43.56 -13.84 14.85
CA ASP A 262 44.74 -13.04 15.18
C ASP A 262 45.59 -13.69 16.30
N HIS A 263 46.82 -13.21 16.48
CA HIS A 263 47.75 -13.75 17.49
C HIS A 263 47.29 -13.60 18.95
N ASN A 264 46.21 -12.84 19.21
CA ASN A 264 45.56 -12.72 20.51
C ASN A 264 44.25 -13.53 20.59
N GLY A 265 43.98 -14.44 19.65
CA GLY A 265 42.76 -15.27 19.63
C GLY A 265 41.50 -14.52 19.13
N GLY A 266 41.67 -13.34 18.53
CA GLY A 266 40.55 -12.57 17.98
C GLY A 266 40.14 -13.01 16.59
N ARG A 267 38.84 -13.14 16.32
CA ARG A 267 38.31 -13.65 15.05
C ARG A 267 37.86 -12.55 14.11
N TRP A 268 38.12 -12.71 12.83
CA TRP A 268 37.93 -11.68 11.81
C TRP A 268 37.32 -12.23 10.51
N VAL A 269 36.52 -11.40 9.85
CA VAL A 269 36.03 -11.58 8.49
C VAL A 269 36.33 -10.29 7.74
N GLY A 270 37.45 -10.28 7.00
CA GLY A 270 38.00 -9.05 6.39
C GLY A 270 38.30 -7.99 7.46
N ILE A 271 37.72 -6.80 7.34
CA ILE A 271 37.91 -5.73 8.34
C ILE A 271 37.05 -5.92 9.61
N TRP A 272 35.99 -6.75 9.55
CA TRP A 272 35.12 -6.96 10.69
C TRP A 272 35.74 -7.91 11.72
N ARG A 273 35.87 -7.45 12.96
CA ARG A 273 36.08 -8.34 14.11
C ARG A 273 34.76 -8.97 14.53
N LEU A 274 34.72 -10.29 14.64
CA LEU A 274 33.58 -11.03 15.19
C LEU A 274 33.61 -10.90 16.73
N ILE A 275 32.52 -10.43 17.32
CA ILE A 275 32.34 -10.33 18.77
C ILE A 275 31.28 -11.35 19.18
N LEU A 276 31.69 -12.45 19.82
CA LEU A 276 30.77 -13.51 20.23
C LEU A 276 30.03 -13.11 21.52
N LEU A 277 28.70 -13.09 21.47
CA LEU A 277 27.83 -13.04 22.64
C LEU A 277 27.33 -14.45 22.97
N LYS A 278 27.86 -15.02 24.06
CA LYS A 278 27.43 -16.29 24.63
C LYS A 278 26.16 -16.11 25.46
N HIS A 279 25.42 -17.19 25.64
CA HIS A 279 24.21 -17.23 26.45
C HIS A 279 23.19 -16.15 26.04
N SER A 280 22.64 -16.27 24.82
CA SER A 280 21.70 -15.29 24.28
C SER A 280 20.59 -14.91 25.28
N PRO A 281 20.37 -13.60 25.55
CA PRO A 281 19.52 -13.13 26.64
C PRO A 281 18.02 -13.36 26.41
N TYR A 282 17.61 -13.69 25.19
CA TYR A 282 16.22 -13.91 24.81
C TYR A 282 16.04 -15.13 23.92
N ASP A 283 14.84 -15.72 23.95
CA ASP A 283 14.44 -16.78 23.02
C ASP A 283 14.13 -16.26 21.61
N GLU A 284 13.85 -14.96 21.48
CA GLU A 284 13.55 -14.28 20.21
C GLU A 284 14.84 -13.70 19.58
N PRO A 285 15.34 -14.23 18.44
CA PRO A 285 16.55 -13.72 17.80
C PRO A 285 16.45 -12.25 17.39
N ARG A 286 15.27 -11.78 16.94
CA ARG A 286 15.10 -10.36 16.60
C ARG A 286 15.25 -9.44 17.81
N ARG A 287 15.03 -9.95 19.03
CA ARG A 287 15.20 -9.22 20.30
C ARG A 287 16.67 -9.22 20.72
N ASN A 288 17.37 -10.36 20.57
CA ASN A 288 18.83 -10.44 20.74
C ASN A 288 19.54 -9.42 19.84
N GLY A 289 19.15 -9.31 18.56
CA GLY A 289 19.66 -8.29 17.63
C GLY A 289 19.42 -6.82 18.03
N LYS A 290 18.54 -6.53 19.01
CA LYS A 290 18.37 -5.17 19.55
C LYS A 290 19.39 -4.81 20.62
N VAL A 291 20.05 -5.80 21.24
CA VAL A 291 21.10 -5.59 22.24
C VAL A 291 22.28 -4.82 21.62
N PRO A 292 23.01 -5.32 20.60
CA PRO A 292 24.13 -4.59 20.05
C PRO A 292 23.72 -3.32 19.28
N LYS A 293 22.48 -3.28 18.75
CA LYS A 293 21.90 -2.12 18.06
C LYS A 293 21.66 -0.91 18.96
N ILE A 294 20.93 -1.13 20.05
CA ILE A 294 20.45 -0.04 20.92
C ILE A 294 21.42 0.16 22.10
N LEU A 295 22.00 -0.92 22.64
CA LEU A 295 22.91 -0.91 23.79
C LEU A 295 24.40 -0.98 23.42
N THR A 296 24.79 -0.48 22.24
CA THR A 296 26.21 -0.37 21.83
C THR A 296 27.07 0.31 22.89
N HIS A 297 26.51 1.28 23.63
CA HIS A 297 27.18 1.99 24.73
C HIS A 297 27.40 1.15 26.00
N ARG A 298 26.72 0.00 26.15
CA ARG A 298 26.94 -0.98 27.21
C ARG A 298 27.97 -2.02 26.80
N LEU A 299 27.96 -2.44 25.53
CA LEU A 299 28.97 -3.37 24.98
C LEU A 299 30.33 -2.70 24.83
N PHE A 300 30.38 -1.46 24.36
CA PHE A 300 31.61 -0.73 24.05
C PHE A 300 31.67 0.56 24.89
N PRO A 301 31.84 0.47 26.23
CA PRO A 301 31.68 1.60 27.15
C PRO A 301 32.70 2.73 26.95
N HIS A 302 33.84 2.44 26.32
CA HIS A 302 34.88 3.43 26.00
C HIS A 302 34.65 4.15 24.67
N ALA A 303 33.70 3.72 23.84
CA ALA A 303 33.36 4.39 22.59
C ALA A 303 32.88 5.83 22.85
N GLN A 304 33.46 6.79 22.13
CA GLN A 304 32.98 8.16 22.06
C GLN A 304 31.88 8.29 21.00
N TYR A 305 32.05 7.64 19.85
CA TYR A 305 31.08 7.65 18.75
C TYR A 305 30.82 6.23 18.26
N SER A 306 29.58 5.94 17.88
CA SER A 306 29.23 4.72 17.15
C SER A 306 28.32 4.96 15.96
N ILE A 307 28.53 4.16 14.91
CA ILE A 307 27.65 4.01 13.76
C ILE A 307 27.15 2.56 13.77
N TRP A 308 25.87 2.35 14.05
CA TRP A 308 25.21 1.06 13.86
C TRP A 308 24.75 0.90 12.41
N ILE A 309 24.92 -0.29 11.82
CA ILE A 309 24.37 -0.70 10.53
C ILE A 309 23.74 -2.11 10.64
N ASP A 310 22.66 -2.38 9.89
CA ASP A 310 22.02 -3.71 9.86
C ASP A 310 22.92 -4.78 9.21
N GLY A 311 22.74 -6.06 9.55
CA GLY A 311 23.63 -7.17 9.11
C GLY A 311 23.74 -7.29 7.59
N LYS A 312 22.63 -7.09 6.89
CA LYS A 312 22.49 -7.08 5.43
C LYS A 312 23.06 -5.84 4.70
N MET A 313 23.77 -4.94 5.38
CA MET A 313 24.20 -3.65 4.82
C MET A 313 25.71 -3.60 4.59
N GLU A 314 26.08 -3.27 3.35
CA GLU A 314 27.43 -2.87 2.99
C GLU A 314 27.56 -1.35 3.08
N LEU A 315 28.47 -0.87 3.91
CA LEU A 315 28.82 0.55 4.03
C LEU A 315 29.68 0.98 2.82
N ILE A 316 29.27 2.02 2.09
CA ILE A 316 29.98 2.53 0.89
C ILE A 316 30.46 3.99 1.02
N VAL A 317 30.28 4.59 2.20
CA VAL A 317 30.69 5.96 2.54
C VAL A 317 31.59 5.91 3.76
N ASP A 318 32.66 6.71 3.77
CA ASP A 318 33.63 6.68 4.85
C ASP A 318 33.02 7.11 6.20
N PRO A 319 33.28 6.40 7.30
CA PRO A 319 32.63 6.69 8.58
C PRO A 319 33.01 8.06 9.18
N LEU A 320 34.18 8.65 8.85
CA LEU A 320 34.48 10.05 9.22
C LEU A 320 33.55 11.03 8.50
N GLN A 321 33.27 10.80 7.21
CA GLN A 321 32.32 11.62 6.45
C GLN A 321 30.91 11.53 7.04
N ILE A 322 30.52 10.36 7.55
CA ILE A 322 29.23 10.16 8.23
C ILE A 322 29.19 10.93 9.56
N LEU A 323 30.20 10.81 10.43
CA LEU A 323 30.22 11.58 11.68
C LEU A 323 30.24 13.09 11.44
N GLU A 324 31.01 13.56 10.45
CA GLU A 324 31.05 14.97 10.07
C GLU A 324 29.69 15.47 9.57
N ARG A 325 29.09 14.78 8.59
CA ARG A 325 27.81 15.15 7.96
C ARG A 325 26.64 15.20 8.94
N TYR A 326 26.52 14.20 9.81
CA TYR A 326 25.31 13.97 10.62
C TYR A 326 25.45 14.42 12.07
N LEU A 327 26.64 14.36 12.67
CA LEU A 327 26.89 14.83 14.03
C LEU A 327 27.57 16.19 14.04
N TRP A 328 28.83 16.29 13.58
CA TRP A 328 29.69 17.43 13.89
C TRP A 328 29.24 18.73 13.22
N ARG A 329 28.91 18.69 11.92
CA ARG A 329 28.46 19.88 11.17
C ARG A 329 27.18 20.50 11.74
N GLY A 330 26.26 19.65 12.20
CA GLY A 330 24.99 20.06 12.81
C GLY A 330 25.04 20.24 14.33
N LYS A 331 26.17 19.93 14.98
CA LYS A 331 26.32 19.80 16.45
C LYS A 331 25.27 18.88 17.09
N ASN A 332 24.93 17.78 16.40
CA ASN A 332 24.02 16.75 16.89
C ASN A 332 24.79 15.67 17.66
N THR A 333 24.16 15.10 18.70
CA THR A 333 24.70 13.95 19.44
C THR A 333 24.06 12.61 19.02
N PHE A 334 22.97 12.65 18.26
CA PHE A 334 22.26 11.46 17.77
C PHE A 334 21.64 11.78 16.41
N ALA A 335 21.80 10.89 15.43
CA ALA A 335 21.18 10.98 14.12
C ALA A 335 20.70 9.60 13.62
N ILE A 336 19.58 9.60 12.91
CA ILE A 336 18.88 8.38 12.46
C ILE A 336 18.13 8.67 11.16
N ALA A 337 17.97 7.66 10.30
CA ALA A 337 17.23 7.84 9.06
C ALA A 337 15.71 7.92 9.32
N GLN A 338 14.99 8.68 8.51
CA GLN A 338 13.53 8.69 8.48
C GLN A 338 13.00 7.42 7.80
N HIS A 339 11.90 6.84 8.32
CA HIS A 339 11.25 5.73 7.64
C HIS A 339 10.60 6.18 6.32
N LYS A 340 10.76 5.36 5.27
CA LYS A 340 10.37 5.68 3.90
C LYS A 340 8.88 5.91 3.65
N HIS A 341 7.99 5.32 4.45
CA HIS A 341 6.55 5.26 4.13
C HIS A 341 5.61 5.69 5.25
N HIS A 342 6.02 5.61 6.52
CA HIS A 342 5.15 5.87 7.66
C HIS A 342 5.78 6.94 8.56
N ARG A 343 4.93 7.78 9.17
CA ARG A 343 5.33 8.88 10.05
C ARG A 343 4.78 8.72 11.45
N SER A 344 3.63 8.08 11.59
CA SER A 344 2.99 7.77 12.87
C SER A 344 3.31 6.34 13.30
N ILE A 345 3.64 6.14 14.59
CA ILE A 345 3.83 4.77 15.12
C ILE A 345 2.58 3.90 14.97
N TYR A 346 1.38 4.51 14.88
CA TYR A 346 0.13 3.80 14.62
C TYR A 346 0.03 3.29 13.17
N GLU A 347 0.58 4.02 12.19
CA GLU A 347 0.68 3.55 10.80
C GLU A 347 1.64 2.35 10.71
N GLU A 348 2.81 2.45 11.35
CA GLU A 348 3.79 1.35 11.39
C GLU A 348 3.24 0.13 12.14
N ALA A 349 2.54 0.33 13.26
CA ALA A 349 1.87 -0.74 13.99
C ALA A 349 0.86 -1.50 13.11
N ASP A 350 0.00 -0.77 12.40
CA ASP A 350 -0.96 -1.39 11.49
C ASP A 350 -0.30 -2.10 10.31
N ALA A 351 0.75 -1.52 9.73
CA ALA A 351 1.53 -2.16 8.67
C ALA A 351 2.20 -3.46 9.14
N ASN A 352 2.71 -3.52 10.38
CA ASN A 352 3.25 -4.75 10.96
C ASN A 352 2.17 -5.83 11.16
N LYS A 353 0.96 -5.44 11.62
CA LYS A 353 -0.19 -6.36 11.75
C LYS A 353 -0.67 -6.91 10.40
N ARG A 354 -0.68 -6.09 9.35
CA ARG A 354 -1.04 -6.51 7.98
C ARG A 354 0.00 -7.46 7.39
N ARG A 355 1.29 -7.12 7.49
CA ARG A 355 2.42 -7.94 7.00
C ARG A 355 2.76 -9.16 7.88
N LYS A 356 1.95 -9.47 8.91
CA LYS A 356 2.20 -10.54 9.91
C LYS A 356 3.60 -10.49 10.56
N ARG A 357 4.20 -9.31 10.65
CA ARG A 357 5.61 -9.12 11.09
C ARG A 357 5.82 -9.27 12.60
N TYR A 358 4.75 -9.25 13.40
CA TYR A 358 4.73 -9.63 14.81
C TYR A 358 3.29 -9.89 15.27
N ALA A 359 3.12 -10.47 16.46
CA ALA A 359 1.82 -10.83 17.01
C ALA A 359 0.88 -9.61 17.13
N ARG A 360 -0.30 -9.68 16.50
CA ARG A 360 -1.30 -8.60 16.51
C ARG A 360 -1.72 -8.18 17.93
N PRO A 361 -2.04 -9.11 18.86
CA PRO A 361 -2.50 -8.73 20.20
C PRO A 361 -1.44 -7.98 21.04
N LEU A 362 -0.15 -8.25 20.79
CA LEU A 362 0.96 -7.60 21.49
C LEU A 362 1.22 -6.20 20.93
N ILE A 363 1.12 -6.02 19.61
CA ILE A 363 1.16 -4.69 18.97
C ILE A 363 -0.01 -3.83 19.47
N ASP A 364 -1.24 -4.37 19.48
CA ASP A 364 -2.43 -3.63 19.92
C ASP A 364 -2.36 -3.25 21.40
N LEU A 365 -1.80 -4.11 22.26
CA LEU A 365 -1.56 -3.80 23.67
C LEU A 365 -0.54 -2.67 23.85
N GLN A 366 0.59 -2.73 23.14
CA GLN A 366 1.63 -1.67 23.18
C GLN A 366 1.06 -0.32 22.72
N MET A 367 0.33 -0.30 21.60
CA MET A 367 -0.29 0.92 21.07
C MET A 367 -1.38 1.48 22.00
N LYS A 368 -2.17 0.63 22.67
CA LYS A 368 -3.17 1.07 23.65
C LYS A 368 -2.54 1.74 24.86
N ILE A 369 -1.45 1.19 25.38
CA ILE A 369 -0.70 1.79 26.49
C ILE A 369 -0.15 3.15 26.07
N TYR A 370 0.50 3.25 24.90
CA TYR A 370 1.06 4.51 24.43
C TYR A 370 -0.01 5.59 24.22
N TYR A 371 -1.16 5.21 23.64
CA TYR A 371 -2.28 6.15 23.44
C TYR A 371 -2.90 6.61 24.76
N HIS A 372 -3.07 5.69 25.73
CA HIS A 372 -3.50 6.01 27.09
C HIS A 372 -2.51 6.94 27.82
N GLU A 373 -1.22 6.82 27.53
CA GLU A 373 -0.14 7.69 28.05
C GLU A 373 0.03 9.00 27.24
N GLY A 374 -0.94 9.34 26.40
CA GLY A 374 -1.03 10.62 25.68
C GLY A 374 -0.24 10.69 24.37
N MET A 375 0.31 9.58 23.87
CA MET A 375 0.96 9.58 22.56
C MET A 375 -0.09 9.71 21.45
N GLU A 376 -0.31 10.94 20.97
CA GLU A 376 -1.17 11.19 19.81
C GLU A 376 -0.54 10.67 18.50
N PRO A 377 -1.33 10.40 17.45
CA PRO A 377 -0.80 10.18 16.10
C PRO A 377 0.14 11.30 15.63
N TRP A 378 1.12 10.95 14.79
CA TRP A 378 1.96 11.98 14.18
C TRP A 378 1.13 12.97 13.36
N SER A 379 1.43 14.25 13.48
CA SER A 379 0.87 15.31 12.63
C SER A 379 1.94 16.37 12.34
N PRO A 380 1.78 17.19 11.29
CA PRO A 380 2.72 18.28 10.98
C PRO A 380 2.87 19.36 12.06
N LYS A 381 2.07 19.30 13.15
CA LYS A 381 2.20 20.18 14.32
C LYS A 381 3.19 19.65 15.37
N LYS A 382 3.59 18.38 15.31
CA LYS A 382 4.63 17.83 16.20
C LYS A 382 5.99 18.44 15.87
N SER A 383 6.85 18.56 16.88
CA SER A 383 8.24 19.00 16.73
C SER A 383 9.14 17.98 16.00
N THR A 384 8.71 16.73 15.90
CA THR A 384 9.39 15.65 15.17
C THR A 384 8.97 15.62 13.71
N VAL A 385 9.92 15.43 12.78
CA VAL A 385 9.61 15.25 11.34
C VAL A 385 8.91 13.91 11.03
N SER A 386 9.05 12.95 11.93
CA SER A 386 8.42 11.62 11.95
C SER A 386 8.58 11.02 13.35
N ASP A 387 7.61 10.24 13.81
CA ASP A 387 7.74 9.39 15.00
C ASP A 387 8.37 8.02 14.67
N VAL A 388 8.46 7.66 13.38
CA VAL A 388 8.96 6.37 12.89
C VAL A 388 10.32 6.53 12.20
N PRO A 389 11.39 5.89 12.71
CA PRO A 389 12.71 5.86 12.08
C PRO A 389 12.86 4.70 11.09
N GLU A 390 13.77 4.85 10.14
CA GLU A 390 14.43 3.73 9.48
C GLU A 390 15.59 3.30 10.38
N GLY A 391 15.33 2.32 11.24
CA GLY A 391 16.28 1.91 12.28
C GLY A 391 17.50 1.14 11.74
N ALA A 392 17.62 0.94 10.43
CA ALA A 392 18.73 0.19 9.83
C ALA A 392 20.11 0.89 9.97
N ILE A 393 20.12 2.20 10.26
CA ILE A 393 21.33 2.95 10.67
C ILE A 393 21.07 3.75 11.95
N ILE A 394 22.04 3.82 12.87
CA ILE A 394 22.03 4.76 14.01
C ILE A 394 23.42 5.39 14.15
N ILE A 395 23.52 6.72 14.14
CA ILE A 395 24.77 7.46 14.29
C ILE A 395 24.70 8.24 15.61
N ARG A 396 25.68 8.10 16.51
CA ARG A 396 25.60 8.75 17.83
C ARG A 396 26.96 9.06 18.45
N GLU A 397 26.99 10.14 19.21
CA GLU A 397 27.95 10.39 20.28
C GLU A 397 27.42 9.78 21.57
N HIS A 398 28.29 9.21 22.40
CA HIS A 398 27.95 8.62 23.69
C HIS A 398 28.04 9.65 24.83
N THR A 399 27.01 10.49 24.91
CA THR A 399 26.74 11.41 26.03
C THR A 399 25.80 10.76 27.04
N ALA A 400 25.65 11.32 28.25
CA ALA A 400 24.71 10.78 29.23
C ALA A 400 23.26 10.83 28.70
N MET A 401 22.88 11.86 27.95
CA MET A 401 21.54 11.98 27.37
C MET A 401 21.27 10.97 26.24
N SER A 402 22.22 10.74 25.31
CA SER A 402 22.04 9.76 24.23
C SER A 402 22.06 8.32 24.74
N ASN A 403 22.88 8.03 25.76
CA ASN A 403 22.90 6.73 26.43
C ASN A 403 21.60 6.49 27.21
N LEU A 404 21.06 7.50 27.93
CA LEU A 404 19.73 7.37 28.57
C LEU A 404 18.64 7.09 27.52
N PHE A 405 18.63 7.81 26.39
CA PHE A 405 17.68 7.57 25.31
C PHE A 405 17.75 6.11 24.83
N SER A 406 18.96 5.61 24.55
CA SER A 406 19.20 4.22 24.19
C SER A 406 18.69 3.24 25.26
N CYS A 407 18.93 3.50 26.55
CA CYS A 407 18.41 2.66 27.63
C CYS A 407 16.87 2.63 27.66
N LEU A 408 16.22 3.78 27.56
CA LEU A 408 14.75 3.88 27.58
C LEU A 408 14.13 3.22 26.35
N TRP A 409 14.73 3.41 25.16
CA TRP A 409 14.29 2.75 23.93
C TRP A 409 14.45 1.23 24.00
N PHE A 410 15.56 0.74 24.55
CA PHE A 410 15.74 -0.68 24.82
C PHE A 410 14.74 -1.22 25.86
N ASN A 411 14.45 -0.46 26.92
CA ASN A 411 13.48 -0.88 27.95
C ASN A 411 12.07 -1.04 27.36
N GLU A 412 11.63 -0.14 26.48
CA GLU A 412 10.36 -0.27 25.77
C GLU A 412 10.35 -1.47 24.81
N VAL A 413 11.46 -1.72 24.10
CA VAL A 413 11.65 -2.92 23.28
C VAL A 413 11.54 -4.18 24.15
N ASN A 414 12.27 -4.26 25.27
CA ASN A 414 12.28 -5.38 26.22
C ASN A 414 10.89 -5.61 26.85
N LEU A 415 10.19 -4.55 27.24
CA LEU A 415 8.87 -4.61 27.88
C LEU A 415 7.78 -5.03 26.90
N PHE A 416 7.88 -4.63 25.63
CA PHE A 416 6.89 -4.88 24.59
C PHE A 416 7.48 -5.66 23.39
N THR A 417 7.11 -5.29 22.17
CA THR A 417 7.51 -5.98 20.95
C THR A 417 8.95 -5.62 20.55
N PRO A 418 9.69 -6.53 19.87
CA PRO A 418 11.02 -6.23 19.32
C PRO A 418 10.98 -5.30 18.10
N ARG A 419 9.81 -4.72 17.75
CA ARG A 419 9.66 -3.75 16.65
C ARG A 419 10.03 -2.36 17.17
N ASP A 420 11.34 -2.10 17.18
CA ASP A 420 11.99 -0.88 17.67
C ASP A 420 11.47 0.42 17.03
N GLN A 421 10.94 0.33 15.80
CA GLN A 421 10.27 1.45 15.12
C GLN A 421 8.98 1.94 15.83
N LEU A 422 8.32 1.07 16.61
CA LEU A 422 7.09 1.42 17.35
C LEU A 422 7.38 2.18 18.65
N SER A 423 8.54 1.92 19.28
CA SER A 423 8.92 2.50 20.57
C SER A 423 9.77 3.77 20.45
N PHE A 424 10.46 3.99 19.32
CA PHE A 424 11.34 5.16 19.13
C PHE A 424 10.62 6.49 19.35
N GLY A 425 9.59 6.79 18.55
CA GLY A 425 8.85 8.06 18.63
C GLY A 425 8.13 8.26 19.96
N TYR A 426 7.71 7.16 20.60
CA TYR A 426 7.13 7.19 21.93
C TYR A 426 8.15 7.62 23.01
N VAL A 427 9.39 7.11 22.97
CA VAL A 427 10.47 7.53 23.89
C VAL A 427 10.87 8.98 23.65
N VAL A 428 10.94 9.41 22.39
CA VAL A 428 11.14 10.83 22.04
C VAL A 428 10.02 11.70 22.63
N TYR A 429 8.76 11.32 22.47
CA TYR A 429 7.61 12.02 23.06
C TYR A 429 7.72 12.10 24.59
N ARG A 430 8.03 10.99 25.28
CA ARG A 430 8.15 10.95 26.74
C ARG A 430 9.30 11.78 27.31
N LEU A 431 10.40 11.95 26.58
CA LEU A 431 11.52 12.83 26.95
C LEU A 431 11.30 14.29 26.53
N GLY A 432 10.40 14.53 25.57
CA GLY A 432 10.08 15.85 25.04
C GLY A 432 11.33 16.61 24.56
N GLY A 433 11.40 17.91 24.86
CA GLY A 433 12.50 18.78 24.46
C GLY A 433 13.86 18.48 25.11
N ALA A 434 13.95 17.54 26.05
CA ALA A 434 15.21 17.17 26.71
C ALA A 434 16.13 16.35 25.80
N PHE A 435 15.57 15.56 24.87
CA PHE A 435 16.33 14.80 23.87
C PHE A 435 16.25 15.47 22.50
N LYS A 436 17.41 15.80 21.92
CA LYS A 436 17.53 16.37 20.58
C LYS A 436 18.28 15.38 19.69
N PHE A 437 17.79 15.21 18.47
CA PHE A 437 18.35 14.30 17.48
C PHE A 437 18.08 14.82 16.07
N PHE A 438 18.89 14.40 15.11
CA PHE A 438 18.73 14.74 13.70
C PHE A 438 18.17 13.56 12.92
N MET A 439 16.94 13.70 12.41
CA MET A 439 16.36 12.70 11.52
C MET A 439 16.56 13.12 10.07
N PHE A 440 17.34 12.34 9.31
CA PHE A 440 17.71 12.66 7.92
C PHE A 440 16.86 11.86 6.91
N PRO A 441 16.64 12.38 5.69
CA PRO A 441 15.70 11.78 4.74
C PRO A 441 16.15 10.41 4.23
N ASN A 442 15.19 9.54 3.93
CA ASN A 442 15.45 8.15 3.51
C ASN A 442 16.31 8.03 2.23
N CYS A 443 16.30 9.03 1.34
CA CYS A 443 17.13 9.02 0.13
C CYS A 443 18.62 9.31 0.42
N GLU A 444 18.97 9.98 1.52
CA GLU A 444 20.37 10.04 2.00
C GLU A 444 20.79 8.65 2.53
N TYR A 445 19.90 7.95 3.28
CA TYR A 445 20.15 6.57 3.74
C TYR A 445 20.45 5.60 2.58
N ASN A 446 19.69 5.63 1.48
CA ASN A 446 19.92 4.79 0.30
C ASN A 446 21.27 5.04 -0.40
N SER A 447 21.95 6.15 -0.04
CA SER A 447 23.21 6.60 -0.64
C SER A 447 24.42 6.35 0.26
N LEU A 448 24.20 5.89 1.49
CA LEU A 448 25.25 5.47 2.43
C LEU A 448 25.63 4.00 2.28
N PHE A 449 24.77 3.18 1.64
CA PHE A 449 24.88 1.71 1.66
C PHE A 449 24.50 1.01 0.34
N VAL A 450 24.99 -0.21 0.19
CA VAL A 450 24.37 -1.25 -0.65
C VAL A 450 23.57 -2.19 0.26
N LEU A 451 22.36 -2.54 -0.18
CA LEU A 451 21.45 -3.42 0.55
C LEU A 451 21.49 -4.82 -0.07
N HIS A 452 21.88 -5.80 0.72
CA HIS A 452 21.87 -7.21 0.35
C HIS A 452 20.57 -7.89 0.83
N PRO A 453 20.13 -8.98 0.18
CA PRO A 453 18.99 -9.77 0.66
C PRO A 453 19.38 -10.62 1.88
N HIS A 454 18.41 -10.90 2.75
CA HIS A 454 18.63 -11.78 3.89
C HIS A 454 18.87 -13.24 3.45
N THR A 455 19.66 -13.99 4.22
CA THR A 455 20.04 -15.37 3.86
C THR A 455 18.96 -16.38 4.25
N ARG A 456 18.07 -16.01 5.19
CA ARG A 456 16.95 -16.83 5.69
C ARG A 456 15.69 -15.96 5.90
N GLU A 457 14.52 -16.58 6.05
CA GLU A 457 13.31 -15.91 6.55
C GLU A 457 13.25 -16.05 8.09
N HIS A 458 12.83 -15.00 8.80
CA HIS A 458 12.73 -15.04 10.26
C HIS A 458 11.47 -15.80 10.70
N SER A 459 11.59 -16.77 11.62
CA SER A 459 10.44 -17.44 12.23
C SER A 459 10.43 -17.34 13.77
N SER A 460 9.61 -16.45 14.34
CA SER A 460 9.29 -16.48 15.77
C SER A 460 8.15 -17.44 16.07
N LYS A 461 8.20 -18.13 17.21
CA LYS A 461 7.03 -18.79 17.80
C LYS A 461 5.95 -17.75 18.20
N VAL A 462 6.37 -16.60 18.71
CA VAL A 462 5.48 -15.56 19.25
C VAL A 462 4.63 -14.91 18.14
N GLU A 463 5.12 -14.85 16.90
CA GLU A 463 4.40 -14.25 15.75
C GLU A 463 3.00 -14.81 15.52
N TRP A 464 2.76 -16.07 15.88
CA TRP A 464 1.52 -16.78 15.59
C TRP A 464 0.42 -16.61 16.64
N VAL A 465 0.71 -15.90 17.74
CA VAL A 465 -0.25 -15.61 18.83
C VAL A 465 -1.45 -14.81 18.30
N LYS A 466 -2.65 -15.39 18.42
CA LYS A 466 -3.94 -14.84 17.97
C LYS A 466 -4.65 -14.08 19.08
N SER A 467 -4.38 -14.37 20.36
CA SER A 467 -5.02 -13.71 21.50
C SER A 467 -4.10 -13.51 22.72
N LEU A 468 -4.43 -12.54 23.59
CA LEU A 468 -3.72 -12.36 24.86
C LEU A 468 -3.96 -13.49 25.86
N SER A 469 -5.05 -14.26 25.73
CA SER A 469 -5.33 -15.45 26.54
C SER A 469 -4.46 -16.64 26.13
N GLU A 470 -4.28 -16.86 24.82
CA GLU A 470 -3.35 -17.86 24.28
C GLU A 470 -1.90 -17.61 24.74
N PHE A 471 -1.47 -16.34 24.82
CA PHE A 471 -0.17 -15.96 25.39
C PHE A 471 -0.07 -16.13 26.92
N LYS A 472 -1.20 -16.11 27.64
CA LYS A 472 -1.25 -16.16 29.11
C LYS A 472 -1.67 -17.51 29.69
N GLY A 473 -2.06 -18.47 28.85
CA GLY A 473 -2.55 -19.77 29.28
C GLY A 473 -1.47 -20.63 29.94
N ASN A 474 -1.86 -21.38 30.99
CA ASN A 474 -1.00 -22.39 31.60
C ASN A 474 -0.56 -23.42 30.54
N GLY A 475 0.75 -23.65 30.44
CA GLY A 475 1.34 -24.60 29.49
C GLY A 475 1.57 -24.08 28.07
N SER A 476 1.38 -22.77 27.79
CA SER A 476 1.71 -22.23 26.47
C SER A 476 3.23 -22.22 26.21
N SER A 477 3.67 -22.92 25.15
CA SER A 477 5.06 -22.92 24.66
C SER A 477 5.45 -21.65 23.88
N MET A 478 4.62 -20.61 24.00
CA MET A 478 4.62 -19.37 23.20
C MET A 478 5.13 -18.15 23.98
N LYS A 479 5.41 -18.31 25.28
CA LYS A 479 5.95 -17.27 26.15
C LYS A 479 7.48 -17.32 26.13
N GLU A 480 8.14 -16.16 26.02
CA GLU A 480 9.61 -16.09 26.15
C GLU A 480 10.02 -16.51 27.58
N SER A 481 10.89 -17.52 27.69
CA SER A 481 11.35 -18.13 28.93
C SER A 481 12.53 -17.37 29.56
N ARG A 482 13.36 -16.73 28.73
CA ARG A 482 14.52 -15.92 29.15
C ARG A 482 14.22 -14.43 29.35
N GLY A 483 12.96 -14.02 29.27
CA GLY A 483 12.51 -12.62 29.39
C GLY A 483 12.14 -12.02 28.03
N GLY A 484 11.83 -10.72 28.01
CA GLY A 484 11.15 -10.09 26.87
C GLY A 484 9.63 -10.25 26.96
N LEU A 485 8.87 -9.21 26.63
CA LEU A 485 7.43 -9.07 26.95
C LEU A 485 7.17 -9.10 28.46
N GLY A 486 7.46 -7.98 29.12
CA GLY A 486 7.39 -7.79 30.58
C GLY A 486 5.97 -7.79 31.18
N LEU A 487 5.03 -8.55 30.60
CA LEU A 487 3.65 -8.75 31.05
C LEU A 487 3.53 -9.57 32.35
N TRP A 488 4.63 -9.73 33.10
CA TRP A 488 4.70 -10.31 34.45
C TRP A 488 3.82 -9.57 35.45
N THR A 489 3.61 -8.27 35.23
CA THR A 489 2.62 -7.47 35.97
C THR A 489 1.62 -6.84 34.99
N PRO A 490 0.30 -6.91 35.24
CA PRO A 490 -0.68 -6.18 34.45
C PRO A 490 -0.38 -4.68 34.41
N TYR A 491 -0.71 -4.02 33.30
CA TYR A 491 -0.72 -2.56 33.24
C TYR A 491 -1.77 -2.02 34.23
N PRO A 492 -1.47 -0.97 35.02
CA PRO A 492 -2.32 -0.59 36.16
C PRO A 492 -3.64 0.13 35.79
N ALA A 493 -3.83 0.57 34.54
CA ALA A 493 -5.07 1.22 34.09
C ALA A 493 -5.93 0.30 33.20
N ASP A 494 -7.24 0.56 33.15
CA ASP A 494 -8.15 -0.18 32.27
C ASP A 494 -8.00 0.27 30.81
N LEU A 495 -7.58 -0.66 29.96
CA LEU A 495 -7.39 -0.46 28.52
C LEU A 495 -8.59 -0.91 27.67
N LYS A 496 -9.70 -1.36 28.29
CA LYS A 496 -10.92 -1.80 27.58
C LYS A 496 -11.58 -0.65 26.83
N SER A 497 -11.71 0.52 27.46
CA SER A 497 -12.30 1.74 26.88
C SER A 497 -11.38 2.45 25.88
N VAL A 498 -10.08 2.10 25.84
CA VAL A 498 -9.11 2.72 24.94
C VAL A 498 -9.33 2.23 23.51
N VAL A 499 -9.94 3.09 22.69
CA VAL A 499 -10.10 2.91 21.24
C VAL A 499 -8.88 3.51 20.54
N LEU A 500 -8.18 2.70 19.76
CA LEU A 500 -7.05 3.18 18.96
C LEU A 500 -7.55 4.11 17.83
N PRO A 501 -6.79 5.16 17.48
CA PRO A 501 -7.16 6.07 16.40
C PRO A 501 -7.26 5.30 15.08
N LYS A 502 -8.28 5.62 14.27
CA LYS A 502 -8.40 5.06 12.91
C LYS A 502 -7.20 5.54 12.10
N VAL A 503 -6.33 4.61 11.74
CA VAL A 503 -5.24 4.84 10.79
C VAL A 503 -5.86 5.01 9.41
N SER A 504 -6.17 6.25 9.02
CA SER A 504 -6.38 6.54 7.60
C SER A 504 -5.10 6.18 6.86
N ALA A 505 -5.20 5.54 5.71
CA ALA A 505 -4.03 5.38 4.86
C ALA A 505 -3.60 6.77 4.34
N ARG A 506 -2.63 7.43 5.02
CA ARG A 506 -1.68 8.51 4.57
C ARG A 506 -1.40 9.60 5.61
N THR A 507 -0.21 10.24 5.51
CA THR A 507 -0.11 11.64 5.01
C THR A 507 1.30 12.16 4.70
N GLN A 508 1.39 12.92 3.62
CA GLN A 508 2.25 14.10 3.49
C GLN A 508 1.47 15.19 2.73
N ALA A 509 1.82 16.47 2.94
CA ALA A 509 1.14 17.71 2.48
C ALA A 509 -0.13 18.14 3.28
N PRO A 510 -0.05 19.21 4.09
CA PRO A 510 -1.18 19.82 4.80
C PRO A 510 -1.72 21.10 4.13
N LEU A 511 -2.74 21.70 4.75
CA LEU A 511 -3.35 23.03 4.45
C LEU A 511 -4.25 23.08 3.19
N LEU A 512 -5.39 22.40 3.26
CA LEU A 512 -6.73 22.87 2.84
C LEU A 512 -7.82 21.82 3.11
N ALA A 513 -7.47 20.53 3.09
CA ALA A 513 -8.35 19.39 3.43
C ALA A 513 -8.88 19.37 4.89
N SER A 514 -8.54 20.36 5.72
CA SER A 514 -8.95 20.44 7.13
C SER A 514 -10.44 20.76 7.33
N ALA A 515 -11.16 21.18 6.29
CA ALA A 515 -12.58 21.51 6.40
C ALA A 515 -13.50 20.27 6.49
N MET A 516 -13.15 19.17 5.82
CA MET A 516 -13.98 17.96 5.81
C MET A 516 -13.56 16.88 6.81
N ALA A 517 -12.26 16.81 7.17
CA ALA A 517 -11.75 15.77 8.06
C ALA A 517 -12.26 15.84 9.53
N ASN A 518 -12.95 16.92 9.92
CA ASN A 518 -13.48 17.14 11.27
C ASN A 518 -15.01 17.02 11.40
N CYS A 519 -15.76 16.88 10.29
CA CYS A 519 -17.18 16.56 10.38
C CYS A 519 -17.36 15.04 10.44
N LYS A 520 -17.95 14.53 11.52
CA LYS A 520 -18.68 13.26 11.42
C LYS A 520 -19.80 13.48 10.39
N PRO A 521 -19.95 12.62 9.37
CA PRO A 521 -21.06 12.74 8.42
C PRO A 521 -22.37 12.69 9.21
N GLN A 522 -23.20 13.73 9.07
CA GLN A 522 -24.47 13.87 9.81
C GLN A 522 -25.53 12.89 9.31
N LYS A 523 -25.36 12.38 8.09
CA LYS A 523 -26.27 11.44 7.41
C LYS A 523 -25.50 10.29 6.80
N LYS A 524 -26.14 9.12 6.77
CA LYS A 524 -25.60 7.90 6.16
C LYS A 524 -26.64 7.23 5.25
N VAL A 525 -26.23 6.88 4.04
CA VAL A 525 -27.07 6.26 3.00
C VAL A 525 -26.52 4.88 2.64
N LEU A 526 -27.43 3.93 2.46
CA LEU A 526 -27.12 2.60 1.94
C LEU A 526 -27.44 2.57 0.45
N LEU A 527 -26.47 2.25 -0.40
CA LEU A 527 -26.65 2.07 -1.84
C LEU A 527 -26.72 0.58 -2.16
N LEU A 528 -27.91 0.10 -2.53
CA LEU A 528 -28.16 -1.30 -2.86
C LEU A 528 -27.71 -1.58 -4.31
N CYS A 529 -26.56 -2.21 -4.44
CA CYS A 529 -25.92 -2.52 -5.72
C CYS A 529 -26.21 -3.96 -6.19
N GLY A 530 -26.01 -4.20 -7.48
CA GLY A 530 -26.01 -5.54 -8.08
C GLY A 530 -25.20 -5.57 -9.38
N ASP A 531 -24.95 -6.77 -9.90
CA ASP A 531 -24.31 -6.93 -11.21
C ASP A 531 -25.27 -6.51 -12.33
N TYR A 532 -24.74 -5.78 -13.30
CA TYR A 532 -25.50 -5.13 -14.38
C TYR A 532 -26.55 -4.12 -13.89
N MET A 533 -26.31 -3.46 -12.75
CA MET A 533 -26.95 -2.17 -12.46
C MET A 533 -26.47 -1.10 -13.44
N ASP A 534 -27.26 -0.05 -13.67
CA ASP A 534 -26.82 1.05 -14.53
C ASP A 534 -25.63 1.82 -13.92
N ASN A 535 -24.67 2.13 -14.77
CA ASN A 535 -23.41 2.77 -14.40
C ASN A 535 -23.62 4.18 -13.81
N TYR A 536 -24.49 4.99 -14.41
CA TYR A 536 -24.77 6.33 -13.90
C TYR A 536 -25.64 6.28 -12.64
N GLU A 537 -26.65 5.42 -12.61
CA GLU A 537 -27.56 5.30 -11.46
C GLU A 537 -26.88 4.73 -10.21
N ALA A 538 -25.73 4.05 -10.37
CA ALA A 538 -24.82 3.75 -9.29
C ALA A 538 -23.84 4.91 -8.98
N LEU A 539 -23.04 5.36 -9.95
CA LEU A 539 -21.92 6.29 -9.70
C LEU A 539 -22.37 7.71 -9.31
N VAL A 540 -23.39 8.25 -9.98
CA VAL A 540 -23.83 9.64 -9.76
C VAL A 540 -24.33 9.84 -8.33
N PRO A 541 -25.33 9.10 -7.80
CA PRO A 541 -25.73 9.26 -6.41
C PRO A 541 -24.64 8.85 -5.41
N PHE A 542 -23.83 7.82 -5.71
CA PHE A 542 -22.71 7.43 -4.83
C PHE A 542 -21.74 8.59 -4.58
N GLN A 543 -21.29 9.26 -5.65
CA GLN A 543 -20.26 10.30 -5.55
C GLN A 543 -20.84 11.69 -5.23
N ALA A 544 -22.04 12.02 -5.72
CA ALA A 544 -22.70 13.29 -5.43
C ALA A 544 -23.03 13.44 -3.93
N LEU A 545 -23.65 12.41 -3.33
CA LEU A 545 -23.99 12.44 -1.91
C LEU A 545 -22.72 12.53 -1.04
N GLN A 546 -21.64 11.85 -1.42
CA GLN A 546 -20.32 11.98 -0.78
C GLN A 546 -19.75 13.40 -0.88
N ALA A 547 -19.86 14.07 -2.04
CA ALA A 547 -19.44 15.47 -2.20
C ALA A 547 -20.21 16.42 -1.27
N TYR A 548 -21.45 16.08 -0.90
CA TYR A 548 -22.29 16.87 0.02
C TYR A 548 -22.08 16.50 1.50
N GLY A 549 -21.09 15.67 1.82
CA GLY A 549 -20.77 15.27 3.19
C GLY A 549 -21.66 14.14 3.76
N ILE A 550 -22.46 13.48 2.92
CA ILE A 550 -23.24 12.28 3.30
C ILE A 550 -22.34 11.05 3.14
N ALA A 551 -22.27 10.19 4.16
CA ALA A 551 -21.58 8.91 4.01
C ALA A 551 -22.43 7.92 3.22
N VAL A 552 -21.85 7.28 2.19
CA VAL A 552 -22.55 6.28 1.38
C VAL A 552 -21.82 4.94 1.44
N ASP A 553 -22.50 3.91 1.93
CA ASP A 553 -22.01 2.53 1.91
C ASP A 553 -22.72 1.78 0.77
N ALA A 554 -21.95 1.29 -0.20
CA ALA A 554 -22.40 0.52 -1.33
C ALA A 554 -22.22 -0.98 -1.07
N VAL A 555 -23.31 -1.73 -1.17
CA VAL A 555 -23.41 -3.15 -0.80
C VAL A 555 -24.09 -3.96 -1.90
N CYS A 556 -23.69 -5.21 -2.10
CA CYS A 556 -24.41 -6.18 -2.95
C CYS A 556 -24.57 -7.49 -2.17
N PRO A 557 -25.75 -8.14 -2.15
CA PRO A 557 -25.93 -9.41 -1.47
C PRO A 557 -24.95 -10.45 -2.02
N GLY A 558 -24.37 -11.25 -1.11
CA GLY A 558 -23.35 -12.25 -1.46
C GLY A 558 -21.96 -11.71 -1.81
N LYS A 559 -21.73 -10.39 -1.75
CA LYS A 559 -20.42 -9.74 -1.98
C LYS A 559 -19.96 -8.94 -0.76
N LYS A 560 -18.64 -8.71 -0.70
CA LYS A 560 -17.94 -8.06 0.42
C LYS A 560 -17.33 -6.72 0.00
N ALA A 561 -16.97 -5.91 0.99
CA ALA A 561 -16.19 -4.70 0.76
C ALA A 561 -14.86 -5.03 0.04
N GLY A 562 -14.60 -4.38 -1.09
CA GLY A 562 -13.46 -4.65 -1.98
C GLY A 562 -13.77 -5.56 -3.18
N ASP A 563 -14.92 -6.26 -3.20
CA ASP A 563 -15.44 -6.87 -4.41
C ASP A 563 -16.01 -5.79 -5.35
N TYR A 564 -16.27 -6.15 -6.61
CA TYR A 564 -16.89 -5.25 -7.58
C TYR A 564 -18.17 -5.83 -8.18
N CYS A 565 -19.07 -4.94 -8.59
CA CYS A 565 -20.19 -5.24 -9.48
C CYS A 565 -19.86 -4.77 -10.90
N ARG A 566 -20.19 -5.59 -11.90
CA ARG A 566 -20.22 -5.11 -13.28
C ARG A 566 -21.37 -4.13 -13.42
N THR A 567 -21.19 -3.06 -14.18
CA THR A 567 -22.30 -2.15 -14.54
C THR A 567 -22.60 -2.25 -16.03
N LEU A 568 -23.76 -1.75 -16.43
CA LEU A 568 -24.11 -1.52 -17.83
C LEU A 568 -24.23 -0.03 -18.14
N VAL A 569 -24.22 0.28 -19.43
CA VAL A 569 -24.49 1.59 -20.02
C VAL A 569 -25.81 1.44 -20.77
N GLU A 570 -26.87 2.06 -20.25
CA GLU A 570 -28.23 2.05 -20.80
C GLU A 570 -28.41 3.25 -21.76
N ASP A 571 -27.89 3.12 -22.98
CA ASP A 571 -27.87 4.21 -23.97
C ASP A 571 -29.14 4.23 -24.81
N SER A 572 -29.76 5.40 -24.97
CA SER A 572 -31.13 5.51 -25.52
C SER A 572 -31.22 5.02 -26.97
N GLY A 573 -32.15 4.10 -27.23
CA GLY A 573 -32.42 3.58 -28.58
C GLY A 573 -32.78 4.68 -29.58
N SER A 574 -33.33 5.80 -29.10
CA SER A 574 -33.68 6.95 -29.93
C SER A 574 -32.49 7.53 -30.70
N TYR A 575 -31.26 7.48 -30.15
CA TYR A 575 -30.03 7.91 -30.83
C TYR A 575 -29.63 6.99 -31.99
N HIS A 576 -30.20 5.78 -32.05
CA HIS A 576 -29.88 4.74 -33.03
C HIS A 576 -31.10 4.32 -33.87
N GLY A 577 -32.27 4.93 -33.67
CA GLY A 577 -33.53 4.56 -34.32
C GLY A 577 -34.16 3.26 -33.80
N TYR A 578 -33.75 2.78 -32.62
CA TYR A 578 -34.29 1.56 -32.00
C TYR A 578 -35.48 1.86 -31.07
N GLN A 579 -36.36 0.87 -30.88
CA GLN A 579 -37.56 0.99 -30.05
C GLN A 579 -37.28 1.05 -28.54
N THR A 580 -36.12 0.53 -28.10
CA THR A 580 -35.68 0.51 -26.69
C THR A 580 -34.17 0.75 -26.63
N TYR A 581 -33.64 0.95 -25.42
CA TYR A 581 -32.23 1.18 -25.14
C TYR A 581 -31.30 0.06 -25.65
N THR A 582 -30.03 0.41 -25.79
CA THR A 582 -28.93 -0.54 -26.01
C THR A 582 -28.12 -0.69 -24.73
N GLU A 583 -27.63 -1.89 -24.46
CA GLU A 583 -26.78 -2.19 -23.30
C GLU A 583 -25.34 -2.38 -23.75
N LYS A 584 -24.42 -1.66 -23.10
CA LYS A 584 -22.96 -1.81 -23.29
C LYS A 584 -22.30 -2.04 -21.91
N PRO A 585 -21.12 -2.67 -21.81
CA PRO A 585 -20.44 -2.79 -20.51
C PRO A 585 -19.97 -1.43 -19.99
N GLY A 586 -20.31 -1.10 -18.73
CA GLY A 586 -19.85 0.10 -18.04
C GLY A 586 -18.53 -0.11 -17.27
N HIS A 587 -18.33 0.68 -16.21
CA HIS A 587 -17.21 0.51 -15.27
C HIS A 587 -17.45 -0.69 -14.32
N ASN A 588 -16.39 -1.28 -13.80
CA ASN A 588 -16.49 -2.19 -12.66
C ASN A 588 -16.63 -1.37 -11.37
N PHE A 589 -17.83 -1.32 -10.81
CA PHE A 589 -18.15 -0.55 -9.61
C PHE A 589 -17.66 -1.29 -8.35
N SER A 590 -16.68 -0.72 -7.65
CA SER A 590 -16.13 -1.31 -6.41
C SER A 590 -17.01 -1.04 -5.19
N LEU A 591 -17.35 -2.08 -4.44
CA LEU A 591 -18.14 -2.00 -3.21
C LEU A 591 -17.26 -1.58 -2.02
N ASN A 592 -17.75 -0.68 -1.18
CA ASN A 592 -17.02 -0.21 0.01
C ASN A 592 -17.56 -0.82 1.34
N ALA A 593 -18.64 -1.60 1.28
CA ALA A 593 -19.23 -2.28 2.43
C ALA A 593 -19.71 -3.72 2.07
N THR A 594 -19.80 -4.59 3.08
CA THR A 594 -20.29 -5.97 2.92
C THR A 594 -21.78 -6.04 3.29
N PHE A 595 -22.63 -6.55 2.42
CA PHE A 595 -24.09 -6.59 2.65
C PHE A 595 -24.46 -7.31 3.96
N ASP A 596 -23.91 -8.50 4.18
CA ASP A 596 -24.24 -9.36 5.34
C ASP A 596 -23.71 -8.85 6.70
N GLU A 597 -22.83 -7.84 6.69
CA GLU A 597 -22.19 -7.27 7.88
C GLU A 597 -22.78 -5.89 8.25
N VAL A 598 -23.71 -5.38 7.44
CA VAL A 598 -24.28 -4.05 7.56
C VAL A 598 -25.57 -4.05 8.40
N ASP A 599 -25.59 -3.17 9.40
CA ASP A 599 -26.75 -2.91 10.25
C ASP A 599 -27.59 -1.76 9.67
N PHE A 600 -28.74 -2.10 9.06
CA PHE A 600 -29.66 -1.16 8.41
C PHE A 600 -30.22 -0.08 9.36
N SER A 601 -30.20 -0.30 10.69
CA SER A 601 -30.64 0.71 11.65
C SER A 601 -29.77 1.97 11.63
N LYS A 602 -28.51 1.86 11.19
CA LYS A 602 -27.50 2.94 11.17
C LYS A 602 -27.56 3.89 9.96
N TYR A 603 -28.55 3.75 9.09
CA TYR A 603 -28.71 4.58 7.88
C TYR A 603 -29.97 5.42 7.96
N ASP A 604 -29.94 6.60 7.35
CA ASP A 604 -31.08 7.51 7.20
C ASP A 604 -31.89 7.19 5.93
N ALA A 605 -31.26 6.62 4.90
CA ALA A 605 -31.93 6.26 3.64
C ALA A 605 -31.35 5.03 2.94
N LEU A 606 -32.19 4.44 2.08
CA LEU A 606 -31.86 3.41 1.09
C LEU A 606 -31.98 4.00 -0.31
N VAL A 607 -30.94 3.81 -1.14
CA VAL A 607 -30.92 4.17 -2.57
C VAL A 607 -30.83 2.91 -3.41
N ILE A 608 -31.68 2.79 -4.43
CA ILE A 608 -31.83 1.62 -5.31
C ILE A 608 -31.66 2.06 -6.78
N PRO A 609 -30.50 1.83 -7.41
CA PRO A 609 -30.29 2.01 -8.86
C PRO A 609 -31.17 1.09 -9.71
N GLY A 610 -31.32 1.44 -10.99
CA GLY A 610 -31.87 0.61 -12.05
C GLY A 610 -30.81 -0.26 -12.75
N GLY A 611 -30.86 -0.29 -14.08
CA GLY A 611 -30.27 -1.36 -14.89
C GLY A 611 -31.03 -2.69 -14.76
N ARG A 612 -30.37 -3.81 -15.09
CA ARG A 612 -30.94 -5.16 -14.93
C ARG A 612 -30.81 -5.73 -13.52
N ALA A 613 -30.00 -5.14 -12.64
CA ALA A 613 -29.81 -5.66 -11.28
C ALA A 613 -31.11 -5.83 -10.47
N PRO A 614 -32.08 -4.88 -10.50
CA PRO A 614 -33.36 -5.04 -9.81
C PRO A 614 -34.16 -6.28 -10.19
N GLU A 615 -34.03 -6.80 -11.42
CA GLU A 615 -34.76 -7.98 -11.88
C GLU A 615 -34.47 -9.22 -11.03
N TYR A 616 -33.18 -9.52 -10.83
CA TYR A 616 -32.77 -10.69 -10.03
C TYR A 616 -32.72 -10.38 -8.53
N LEU A 617 -32.46 -9.12 -8.14
CA LEU A 617 -32.48 -8.69 -6.74
C LEU A 617 -33.90 -8.72 -6.15
N ALA A 618 -34.93 -8.48 -6.97
CA ALA A 618 -36.34 -8.60 -6.58
C ALA A 618 -36.76 -10.04 -6.19
N THR A 619 -35.97 -11.07 -6.54
CA THR A 619 -36.21 -12.46 -6.08
C THR A 619 -35.38 -12.85 -4.85
N ASN A 620 -34.55 -11.94 -4.31
CA ASN A 620 -33.68 -12.22 -3.17
C ASN A 620 -34.32 -11.75 -1.86
N GLU A 621 -34.77 -12.69 -1.03
CA GLU A 621 -35.48 -12.37 0.22
C GLU A 621 -34.67 -11.52 1.21
N SER A 622 -33.33 -11.62 1.21
CA SER A 622 -32.48 -10.74 2.05
C SER A 622 -32.54 -9.27 1.61
N VAL A 623 -32.73 -9.02 0.31
CA VAL A 623 -32.90 -7.69 -0.29
C VAL A 623 -34.32 -7.18 -0.03
N LEU A 624 -35.34 -8.02 -0.21
CA LEU A 624 -36.72 -7.65 0.09
C LEU A 624 -36.89 -7.30 1.58
N ASN A 625 -36.29 -8.08 2.48
CA ASN A 625 -36.25 -7.78 3.91
C ASN A 625 -35.51 -6.47 4.23
N CYS A 626 -34.41 -6.17 3.54
CA CYS A 626 -33.74 -4.87 3.64
C CYS A 626 -34.70 -3.72 3.30
N ALA A 627 -35.36 -3.78 2.13
CA ALA A 627 -36.32 -2.76 1.71
C ALA A 627 -37.50 -2.61 2.70
N ARG A 628 -38.05 -3.72 3.20
CA ARG A 628 -39.12 -3.71 4.21
C ARG A 628 -38.66 -3.03 5.50
N GLN A 629 -37.49 -3.36 6.04
CA GLN A 629 -36.96 -2.73 7.26
C GLN A 629 -36.78 -1.21 7.13
N PHE A 630 -36.34 -0.69 5.98
CA PHE A 630 -36.29 0.76 5.74
C PHE A 630 -37.69 1.38 5.71
N SER A 631 -38.66 0.71 5.07
CA SER A 631 -40.06 1.16 5.01
C SER A 631 -40.73 1.16 6.38
N ASP A 632 -40.59 0.08 7.15
CA ASP A 632 -41.14 -0.08 8.50
C ASP A 632 -40.55 0.94 9.48
N SER A 633 -39.29 1.33 9.27
CA SER A 633 -38.62 2.40 10.02
C SER A 633 -39.07 3.82 9.63
N GLY A 634 -39.94 3.97 8.61
CA GLY A 634 -40.32 5.27 8.05
C GLY A 634 -39.19 6.04 7.39
N LYS A 635 -38.05 5.39 7.13
CA LYS A 635 -36.83 6.00 6.56
C LYS A 635 -37.01 6.26 5.07
N LEU A 636 -36.18 7.14 4.52
CA LEU A 636 -36.23 7.46 3.11
C LEU A 636 -35.85 6.25 2.25
N ILE A 637 -36.68 5.94 1.25
CA ILE A 637 -36.36 5.02 0.16
C ILE A 637 -36.37 5.84 -1.13
N ALA A 638 -35.28 5.76 -1.90
CA ALA A 638 -35.15 6.40 -3.20
C ALA A 638 -34.81 5.33 -4.24
N ALA A 639 -35.62 5.20 -5.29
CA ALA A 639 -35.42 4.20 -6.34
C ALA A 639 -35.55 4.81 -7.74
N ILE A 640 -34.81 4.33 -8.72
CA ILE A 640 -34.76 4.94 -10.07
C ILE A 640 -34.77 3.86 -11.17
N CYS A 641 -35.32 4.20 -12.34
CA CYS A 641 -35.44 3.30 -13.50
C CYS A 641 -36.12 1.97 -13.14
N HIS A 642 -35.37 0.87 -13.11
CA HIS A 642 -35.89 -0.46 -12.76
C HIS A 642 -35.89 -0.75 -11.24
N GLY A 643 -35.22 0.08 -10.43
CA GLY A 643 -35.13 -0.05 -8.97
C GLY A 643 -36.48 -0.24 -8.23
N PRO A 644 -37.58 0.45 -8.63
CA PRO A 644 -38.90 0.25 -8.03
C PRO A 644 -39.46 -1.18 -8.14
N LEU A 645 -38.92 -2.04 -9.01
CA LEU A 645 -39.29 -3.47 -9.09
C LEU A 645 -39.01 -4.23 -7.78
N ILE A 646 -37.93 -3.89 -7.08
CA ILE A 646 -37.63 -4.44 -5.74
C ILE A 646 -38.70 -4.03 -4.72
N LEU A 647 -39.23 -2.80 -4.83
CA LEU A 647 -40.28 -2.30 -3.94
C LEU A 647 -41.64 -2.94 -4.23
N ALA A 648 -41.93 -3.23 -5.50
CA ALA A 648 -43.09 -4.02 -5.90
C ALA A 648 -43.04 -5.44 -5.32
N ALA A 649 -41.92 -6.15 -5.51
CA ALA A 649 -41.72 -7.50 -4.97
C ALA A 649 -41.69 -7.54 -3.43
N ALA A 650 -41.23 -6.48 -2.78
CA ALA A 650 -41.28 -6.34 -1.33
C ALA A 650 -42.70 -6.08 -0.78
N GLY A 651 -43.67 -5.72 -1.63
CA GLY A 651 -45.05 -5.38 -1.25
C GLY A 651 -45.26 -3.93 -0.80
N LEU A 652 -44.32 -3.02 -1.10
CA LEU A 652 -44.20 -1.71 -0.47
C LEU A 652 -44.89 -0.56 -1.22
N LEU A 653 -45.47 -0.82 -2.40
CA LEU A 653 -46.04 0.21 -3.27
C LEU A 653 -47.56 0.40 -3.15
N LYS A 654 -48.26 -0.43 -2.38
CA LYS A 654 -49.73 -0.38 -2.27
C LYS A 654 -50.22 1.00 -1.78
N GLY A 655 -50.96 1.71 -2.62
CA GLY A 655 -51.48 3.05 -2.33
C GLY A 655 -50.42 4.16 -2.37
N ARG A 656 -49.19 3.89 -2.82
CA ARG A 656 -48.10 4.87 -2.94
C ARG A 656 -48.09 5.48 -4.34
N LYS A 657 -47.76 6.77 -4.44
CA LYS A 657 -47.51 7.40 -5.75
C LYS A 657 -46.06 7.19 -6.15
N CYS A 658 -45.83 6.68 -7.35
CA CYS A 658 -44.49 6.50 -7.89
C CYS A 658 -44.45 6.60 -9.41
N THR A 659 -43.25 6.85 -9.93
CA THR A 659 -42.88 6.65 -11.34
C THR A 659 -41.69 5.68 -11.42
N ALA A 660 -41.29 5.31 -12.63
CA ALA A 660 -40.19 4.38 -12.91
C ALA A 660 -39.84 4.45 -14.40
N TYR A 661 -38.95 3.57 -14.89
CA TYR A 661 -38.87 3.31 -16.31
C TYR A 661 -40.23 2.85 -16.86
N ARG A 662 -40.69 3.44 -17.98
CA ARG A 662 -42.07 3.29 -18.50
C ARG A 662 -42.54 1.83 -18.61
N ALA A 663 -41.65 0.91 -18.97
CA ALA A 663 -41.99 -0.50 -19.13
C ALA A 663 -42.45 -1.19 -17.82
N LEU A 664 -42.08 -0.65 -16.64
CA LEU A 664 -42.53 -1.18 -15.35
C LEU A 664 -43.95 -0.75 -14.95
N GLY A 665 -44.54 0.25 -15.61
CA GLY A 665 -45.86 0.79 -15.26
C GLY A 665 -46.93 -0.28 -14.95
N PRO A 666 -47.16 -1.28 -15.83
CA PRO A 666 -48.10 -2.37 -15.56
C PRO A 666 -47.80 -3.19 -14.30
N VAL A 667 -46.52 -3.48 -14.03
CA VAL A 667 -46.09 -4.25 -12.85
C VAL A 667 -46.29 -3.46 -11.57
N LEU A 668 -46.03 -2.14 -11.59
CA LEU A 668 -46.24 -1.31 -10.41
C LEU A 668 -47.73 -1.08 -10.12
N ILE A 669 -48.56 -0.98 -11.16
CA ILE A 669 -50.03 -0.92 -11.02
C ILE A 669 -50.56 -2.22 -10.37
N ASP A 670 -50.11 -3.39 -10.82
CA ASP A 670 -50.51 -4.69 -10.25
C ASP A 670 -50.04 -4.86 -8.80
N ALA A 671 -48.85 -4.33 -8.46
CA ALA A 671 -48.37 -4.19 -7.07
C ALA A 671 -49.15 -3.14 -6.23
N GLY A 672 -50.19 -2.52 -6.79
CA GLY A 672 -51.11 -1.61 -6.11
C GLY A 672 -50.65 -0.15 -6.05
N ALA A 673 -49.67 0.26 -6.86
CA ALA A 673 -49.20 1.64 -6.91
C ALA A 673 -50.21 2.58 -7.60
N HIS A 674 -50.24 3.84 -7.14
CA HIS A 674 -50.78 4.94 -7.92
C HIS A 674 -49.73 5.41 -8.93
N TRP A 675 -49.64 4.67 -10.04
CA TRP A 675 -48.70 4.94 -11.13
C TRP A 675 -48.85 6.35 -11.69
N ILE A 676 -47.73 7.07 -11.77
CA ILE A 676 -47.60 8.36 -12.42
C ILE A 676 -46.82 8.15 -13.72
N GLU A 677 -47.54 8.13 -14.83
CA GLU A 677 -46.97 8.00 -16.17
C GLU A 677 -45.98 9.15 -16.45
N PRO A 678 -44.71 8.85 -16.76
CA PRO A 678 -43.72 9.89 -16.99
C PRO A 678 -43.98 10.62 -18.31
N LYS A 679 -44.02 11.95 -18.23
CA LYS A 679 -44.12 12.86 -19.38
C LYS A 679 -42.77 13.04 -20.03
N THR A 680 -41.70 13.13 -19.22
CA THR A 680 -40.32 13.22 -19.67
C THR A 680 -39.44 12.18 -18.97
N MET A 681 -38.25 11.95 -19.53
CA MET A 681 -37.23 11.07 -18.93
C MET A 681 -36.52 11.70 -17.72
N MET A 682 -36.79 12.98 -17.42
CA MET A 682 -36.24 13.71 -16.28
C MET A 682 -37.18 13.71 -15.07
N ASP A 683 -38.42 13.24 -15.21
CA ASP A 683 -39.45 13.36 -14.20
C ASP A 683 -39.10 12.59 -12.90
N CYS A 684 -39.46 13.19 -11.76
CA CYS A 684 -39.42 12.55 -10.44
C CYS A 684 -40.81 12.57 -9.77
N VAL A 685 -41.03 11.64 -8.85
CA VAL A 685 -42.22 11.59 -7.97
C VAL A 685 -41.78 11.38 -6.54
N SER A 686 -42.26 12.24 -5.64
CA SER A 686 -42.07 12.11 -4.19
C SER A 686 -43.41 11.92 -3.49
N ASP A 687 -43.48 10.93 -2.61
CA ASP A 687 -44.67 10.54 -1.84
C ASP A 687 -44.27 10.18 -0.41
N GLY A 688 -44.27 11.15 0.51
CA GLY A 688 -43.78 10.96 1.87
C GLY A 688 -42.31 10.56 1.90
N ASN A 689 -42.01 9.38 2.45
CA ASN A 689 -40.66 8.81 2.52
C ASN A 689 -40.21 8.03 1.26
N LEU A 690 -40.98 8.07 0.16
CA LEU A 690 -40.62 7.44 -1.10
C LEU A 690 -40.26 8.52 -2.14
N ILE A 691 -39.12 8.35 -2.80
CA ILE A 691 -38.72 9.13 -3.98
C ILE A 691 -38.51 8.15 -5.14
N THR A 692 -39.04 8.48 -6.31
CA THR A 692 -38.83 7.70 -7.53
C THR A 692 -38.48 8.58 -8.72
N GLY A 693 -37.59 8.09 -9.59
CA GLY A 693 -37.16 8.76 -10.83
C GLY A 693 -37.23 7.84 -12.04
N VAL A 694 -37.36 8.42 -13.24
CA VAL A 694 -37.60 7.66 -14.49
C VAL A 694 -36.35 6.95 -15.01
N ILE A 695 -35.26 7.68 -15.23
CA ILE A 695 -33.91 7.18 -15.59
C ILE A 695 -32.85 8.17 -15.10
N TYR A 696 -31.56 7.89 -15.29
CA TYR A 696 -30.44 8.78 -14.94
C TYR A 696 -30.53 10.25 -15.37
N MET A 697 -31.36 10.63 -16.35
CA MET A 697 -31.61 12.04 -16.69
C MET A 697 -32.36 12.80 -15.59
N ALA A 698 -33.09 12.08 -14.73
CA ALA A 698 -33.78 12.62 -13.56
C ALA A 698 -32.85 12.88 -12.36
N HIS A 699 -31.57 12.49 -12.43
CA HIS A 699 -30.61 12.62 -11.31
C HIS A 699 -30.56 13.99 -10.64
N PRO A 700 -30.59 15.14 -11.36
CA PRO A 700 -30.58 16.45 -10.71
C PRO A 700 -31.72 16.65 -9.71
N GLU A 701 -32.97 16.43 -10.13
CA GLU A 701 -34.12 16.56 -9.23
C GLU A 701 -34.16 15.42 -8.20
N TYR A 702 -33.93 14.18 -8.62
CA TYR A 702 -33.90 12.99 -7.76
C TYR A 702 -32.94 13.15 -6.56
N ILE A 703 -31.69 13.54 -6.83
CA ILE A 703 -30.67 13.73 -5.78
C ILE A 703 -31.02 14.95 -4.91
N GLN A 704 -31.55 16.03 -5.49
CA GLN A 704 -31.99 17.19 -4.72
C GLN A 704 -33.14 16.84 -3.75
N LEU A 705 -34.11 16.04 -4.21
CA LEU A 705 -35.20 15.54 -3.37
C LEU A 705 -34.66 14.62 -2.25
N VAL A 706 -33.69 13.75 -2.55
CA VAL A 706 -33.03 12.91 -1.53
C VAL A 706 -32.33 13.76 -0.47
N VAL A 707 -31.57 14.78 -0.87
CA VAL A 707 -30.90 15.71 0.08
C VAL A 707 -31.94 16.44 0.94
N LYS A 708 -33.01 16.98 0.35
CA LYS A 708 -34.11 17.64 1.07
C LYS A 708 -34.80 16.70 2.07
N ALA A 709 -35.12 15.47 1.65
CA ALA A 709 -35.79 14.47 2.49
C ALA A 709 -34.90 13.96 3.64
N LEU A 710 -33.58 14.00 3.49
CA LEU A 710 -32.62 13.76 4.58
C LEU A 710 -32.53 14.91 5.60
N GLY A 711 -33.21 16.05 5.36
CA GLY A 711 -33.14 17.28 6.14
C GLY A 711 -32.10 18.29 5.63
N GLY A 712 -31.48 18.03 4.48
CA GLY A 712 -30.42 18.86 3.91
C GLY A 712 -30.93 20.17 3.33
N LYS A 713 -30.30 21.28 3.75
CA LYS A 713 -30.47 22.61 3.16
C LYS A 713 -29.26 22.95 2.29
N ILE A 714 -29.51 23.32 1.04
CA ILE A 714 -28.49 23.79 0.10
C ILE A 714 -28.48 25.33 0.11
N THR A 715 -27.30 25.94 0.10
CA THR A 715 -27.12 27.40 0.04
C THR A 715 -26.00 27.79 -0.93
N GLY A 716 -26.06 29.02 -1.46
CA GLY A 716 -25.03 29.57 -2.35
C GLY A 716 -25.07 29.07 -3.81
N SER A 717 -25.98 28.17 -4.16
CA SER A 717 -26.04 27.46 -5.44
C SER A 717 -26.62 28.23 -6.64
N ASP A 718 -27.04 29.49 -6.46
CA ASP A 718 -27.31 30.39 -7.57
C ASP A 718 -25.97 30.75 -8.26
N LYS A 719 -25.57 29.87 -9.19
CA LYS A 719 -24.30 29.89 -9.94
C LYS A 719 -24.52 29.34 -11.34
N ARG A 720 -23.80 29.90 -12.31
CA ARG A 720 -23.77 29.41 -13.70
C ARG A 720 -22.40 28.79 -14.02
N ILE A 721 -22.37 27.53 -14.42
CA ILE A 721 -21.13 26.76 -14.59
C ILE A 721 -21.04 26.25 -16.04
N LEU A 722 -19.88 26.43 -16.67
CA LEU A 722 -19.62 25.97 -18.03
C LEU A 722 -18.84 24.64 -18.01
N PHE A 723 -19.27 23.65 -18.77
CA PHE A 723 -18.54 22.41 -19.03
C PHE A 723 -17.98 22.44 -20.45
N LEU A 724 -16.66 22.33 -20.56
CA LEU A 724 -15.96 22.19 -21.83
C LEU A 724 -15.91 20.70 -22.23
N CYS A 725 -16.87 20.29 -23.04
CA CYS A 725 -17.06 18.92 -23.48
C CYS A 725 -16.37 18.63 -24.83
N GLY A 726 -16.26 17.34 -25.15
CA GLY A 726 -15.86 16.87 -26.46
C GLY A 726 -16.10 15.37 -26.63
N ASP A 727 -16.08 14.93 -27.88
CA ASP A 727 -16.15 13.52 -28.28
C ASP A 727 -15.01 12.72 -27.61
N PHE A 728 -15.37 11.55 -27.07
CA PHE A 728 -14.55 10.67 -26.26
C PHE A 728 -13.99 11.30 -24.96
N MET A 729 -14.68 12.30 -24.41
CA MET A 729 -14.53 12.62 -22.98
C MET A 729 -14.94 11.42 -22.11
N GLU A 730 -14.38 11.33 -20.91
CA GLU A 730 -14.69 10.23 -19.98
C GLU A 730 -16.13 10.36 -19.47
N ASN A 731 -16.92 9.30 -19.69
CA ASN A 731 -18.34 9.13 -19.42
C ASN A 731 -18.73 9.55 -18.01
N SER A 732 -17.96 9.10 -17.01
CA SER A 732 -18.17 9.45 -15.60
C SER A 732 -17.74 10.89 -15.27
N GLU A 733 -16.64 11.38 -15.87
CA GLU A 733 -16.04 12.70 -15.57
C GLU A 733 -16.81 13.89 -16.14
N VAL A 734 -17.67 13.67 -17.14
CA VAL A 734 -18.67 14.66 -17.55
C VAL A 734 -19.92 14.58 -16.67
N THR A 735 -20.55 13.41 -16.57
CA THR A 735 -21.91 13.29 -16.04
C THR A 735 -21.99 13.38 -14.52
N VAL A 736 -21.04 12.81 -13.78
CA VAL A 736 -21.08 12.86 -12.31
C VAL A 736 -20.93 14.30 -11.79
N PRO A 737 -19.91 15.09 -12.21
CA PRO A 737 -19.80 16.47 -11.74
C PRO A 737 -20.97 17.34 -12.22
N LEU A 738 -21.44 17.15 -13.46
CA LEU A 738 -22.54 17.94 -14.03
C LEU A 738 -23.87 17.71 -13.31
N HIS A 739 -24.31 16.47 -13.16
CA HIS A 739 -25.54 16.15 -12.42
C HIS A 739 -25.43 16.52 -10.93
N SER A 740 -24.23 16.44 -10.33
CA SER A 740 -24.04 16.91 -8.95
C SER A 740 -24.29 18.41 -8.83
N LEU A 741 -23.67 19.23 -9.68
CA LEU A 741 -23.84 20.67 -9.66
C LEU A 741 -25.28 21.10 -9.98
N GLN A 742 -25.96 20.41 -10.90
CA GLN A 742 -27.38 20.63 -11.16
C GLN A 742 -28.27 20.21 -9.98
N ALA A 743 -27.97 19.12 -9.26
CA ALA A 743 -28.71 18.72 -8.06
C ALA A 743 -28.62 19.74 -6.92
N LEU A 744 -27.49 20.46 -6.82
CA LEU A 744 -27.35 21.60 -5.92
C LEU A 744 -28.23 22.81 -6.32
N GLY A 745 -28.75 22.83 -7.55
CA GLY A 745 -29.54 23.92 -8.11
C GLY A 745 -28.73 24.91 -8.94
N CYS A 746 -27.48 24.59 -9.31
CA CYS A 746 -26.69 25.43 -10.21
C CYS A 746 -27.22 25.31 -11.65
N HIS A 747 -27.16 26.40 -12.42
CA HIS A 747 -27.33 26.32 -13.88
C HIS A 747 -26.03 25.79 -14.48
N VAL A 748 -26.11 24.72 -15.29
CA VAL A 748 -24.92 24.09 -15.88
C VAL A 748 -25.10 23.93 -17.39
N ASP A 749 -24.24 24.61 -18.16
CA ASP A 749 -24.20 24.54 -19.62
C ASP A 749 -23.03 23.67 -20.08
N ALA A 750 -23.29 22.70 -20.95
CA ALA A 750 -22.28 21.84 -21.56
C ALA A 750 -22.15 22.16 -23.05
N VAL A 751 -20.93 22.49 -23.48
CA VAL A 751 -20.61 22.98 -24.84
C VAL A 751 -19.46 22.19 -25.45
N CYS A 752 -19.46 22.03 -26.77
CA CYS A 752 -18.35 21.43 -27.53
C CYS A 752 -18.12 22.26 -28.79
N PRO A 753 -16.86 22.64 -29.15
CA PRO A 753 -16.58 23.39 -30.37
C PRO A 753 -17.18 22.73 -31.61
N LYS A 754 -17.81 23.54 -32.48
CA LYS A 754 -18.50 23.11 -33.72
C LYS A 754 -19.75 22.27 -33.48
N LYS A 755 -20.32 22.29 -32.27
CA LYS A 755 -21.59 21.65 -31.91
C LYS A 755 -22.53 22.62 -31.18
N LYS A 756 -23.82 22.40 -31.39
CA LYS A 756 -24.93 23.21 -30.85
C LYS A 756 -25.71 22.45 -29.77
N ALA A 757 -26.52 23.18 -29.02
CA ALA A 757 -27.46 22.58 -28.08
C ALA A 757 -28.32 21.50 -28.76
N GLY A 758 -28.44 20.33 -28.12
CA GLY A 758 -29.15 19.16 -28.65
C GLY A 758 -28.30 18.20 -29.51
N ASP A 759 -27.12 18.61 -29.97
CA ASP A 759 -26.14 17.65 -30.51
C ASP A 759 -25.57 16.78 -29.39
N PHE A 760 -24.99 15.62 -29.71
CA PHE A 760 -24.36 14.73 -28.74
C PHE A 760 -22.85 14.56 -28.96
N CYS A 761 -22.15 14.22 -27.87
CA CYS A 761 -20.78 13.72 -27.86
C CYS A 761 -20.79 12.25 -27.43
N PRO A 762 -20.20 11.31 -28.18
CA PRO A 762 -19.91 9.98 -27.66
C PRO A 762 -18.92 10.10 -26.51
N THR A 763 -19.02 9.23 -25.50
CA THR A 763 -18.10 9.20 -24.36
C THR A 763 -17.26 7.92 -24.34
N ALA A 764 -16.11 7.98 -23.68
CA ALA A 764 -15.28 6.82 -23.38
C ALA A 764 -15.56 6.34 -21.94
N VAL A 765 -15.36 5.05 -21.67
CA VAL A 765 -15.35 4.44 -20.34
C VAL A 765 -13.94 3.89 -20.11
N HIS A 766 -13.19 4.55 -19.22
CA HIS A 766 -11.82 4.24 -18.85
C HIS A 766 -11.76 3.46 -17.52
N ASP A 767 -11.46 2.17 -17.61
CA ASP A 767 -11.42 1.27 -16.45
C ASP A 767 -10.16 0.39 -16.41
N PHE A 768 -9.71 0.01 -15.22
CA PHE A 768 -8.48 -0.76 -15.00
C PHE A 768 -8.77 -2.25 -14.81
N GLU A 769 -8.77 -3.00 -15.92
CA GLU A 769 -9.18 -4.41 -15.96
C GLU A 769 -8.01 -5.42 -15.78
N GLY A 770 -6.82 -4.92 -15.40
CA GLY A 770 -5.64 -5.74 -15.07
C GLY A 770 -4.40 -5.44 -15.92
N ASP A 771 -4.56 -4.69 -17.01
CA ASP A 771 -3.49 -4.26 -17.90
C ASP A 771 -2.63 -3.11 -17.33
N GLN A 772 -1.56 -2.74 -18.04
CA GLN A 772 -0.64 -1.66 -17.64
C GLN A 772 -1.27 -0.26 -17.65
N THR A 773 -2.36 -0.09 -18.40
CA THR A 773 -3.16 1.13 -18.51
C THR A 773 -4.64 0.74 -18.55
N TYR A 774 -5.53 1.72 -18.46
CA TYR A 774 -6.98 1.50 -18.60
C TYR A 774 -7.34 0.93 -19.98
N SER A 775 -8.42 0.14 -20.04
CA SER A 775 -9.12 -0.17 -21.28
C SER A 775 -10.08 0.97 -21.64
N GLU A 776 -10.41 1.11 -22.92
CA GLU A 776 -11.39 2.08 -23.43
C GLU A 776 -12.59 1.34 -24.01
N LYS A 777 -13.79 1.64 -23.49
CA LYS A 777 -15.07 1.11 -23.96
C LYS A 777 -16.02 2.27 -24.35
N PRO A 778 -16.98 2.10 -25.27
CA PRO A 778 -17.98 3.14 -25.55
C PRO A 778 -18.94 3.34 -24.38
N GLY A 779 -19.07 4.58 -23.91
CA GLY A 779 -20.05 4.98 -22.89
C GLY A 779 -21.41 5.38 -23.47
N HIS A 780 -22.12 6.22 -22.72
CA HIS A 780 -23.36 6.86 -23.16
C HIS A 780 -23.08 7.94 -24.20
N ASN A 781 -24.09 8.26 -25.02
CA ASN A 781 -24.07 9.51 -25.78
C ASN A 781 -24.52 10.67 -24.88
N PHE A 782 -23.64 11.64 -24.67
CA PHE A 782 -23.90 12.81 -23.82
C PHE A 782 -24.47 13.97 -24.66
N ILE A 783 -25.68 14.44 -24.34
CA ILE A 783 -26.34 15.57 -25.03
C ILE A 783 -25.78 16.90 -24.51
N LEU A 784 -25.37 17.78 -25.42
CA LEU A 784 -24.93 19.14 -25.12
C LEU A 784 -26.13 20.05 -24.83
N THR A 785 -26.05 20.86 -23.77
CA THR A 785 -27.16 21.73 -23.34
C THR A 785 -27.06 23.15 -23.92
N ALA A 786 -25.89 23.55 -24.42
CA ALA A 786 -25.65 24.87 -25.01
C ALA A 786 -24.80 24.80 -26.28
N THR A 787 -24.82 25.86 -27.07
CA THR A 787 -23.99 26.02 -28.27
C THR A 787 -22.65 26.68 -27.91
N TYR A 788 -21.56 26.21 -28.49
CA TYR A 788 -20.21 26.77 -28.22
C TYR A 788 -19.99 28.12 -28.94
N GLU A 789 -20.41 28.23 -30.19
CA GLU A 789 -20.23 29.43 -30.99
C GLU A 789 -21.01 30.62 -30.43
N GLY A 790 -20.29 31.70 -30.11
CA GLY A 790 -20.88 32.93 -29.56
C GLY A 790 -21.14 32.92 -28.06
N LEU A 791 -20.61 31.93 -27.31
CA LEU A 791 -20.77 31.88 -25.85
C LEU A 791 -20.10 33.08 -25.15
N ASP A 792 -20.79 33.68 -24.17
CA ASP A 792 -20.24 34.73 -23.32
C ASP A 792 -19.63 34.14 -22.03
N ALA A 793 -18.31 34.02 -22.01
CA ALA A 793 -17.54 33.54 -20.86
C ALA A 793 -17.64 34.45 -19.61
N SER A 794 -18.07 35.71 -19.77
CA SER A 794 -18.27 36.61 -18.63
C SER A 794 -19.47 36.19 -17.78
N SER A 795 -20.48 35.58 -18.39
CA SER A 795 -21.75 35.16 -17.76
C SER A 795 -21.68 33.89 -16.89
N TYR A 796 -20.53 33.21 -16.83
CA TYR A 796 -20.33 31.98 -16.04
C TYR A 796 -19.45 32.23 -14.83
N ASP A 797 -19.81 31.70 -13.67
CA ASP A 797 -19.00 31.79 -12.45
C ASP A 797 -17.78 30.86 -12.48
N ALA A 798 -17.89 29.69 -13.12
CA ALA A 798 -16.83 28.68 -13.15
C ALA A 798 -16.77 27.88 -14.46
N LEU A 799 -15.62 27.25 -14.70
CA LEU A 799 -15.34 26.34 -15.80
C LEU A 799 -14.98 24.94 -15.27
N VAL A 800 -15.55 23.90 -15.86
CA VAL A 800 -15.18 22.50 -15.64
C VAL A 800 -14.65 21.89 -16.92
N ILE A 801 -13.53 21.16 -16.83
CA ILE A 801 -12.88 20.45 -17.93
C ILE A 801 -12.79 18.94 -17.56
N PRO A 802 -13.71 18.10 -18.06
CA PRO A 802 -13.61 16.64 -17.98
C PRO A 802 -12.35 16.09 -18.63
N GLY A 803 -11.96 14.87 -18.27
CA GLY A 803 -10.86 14.15 -18.90
C GLY A 803 -11.33 13.21 -20.01
N GLY A 804 -10.80 11.98 -20.00
CA GLY A 804 -10.87 11.06 -21.13
C GLY A 804 -9.94 11.48 -22.27
N ARG A 805 -10.36 11.26 -23.52
CA ARG A 805 -9.57 11.60 -24.71
C ARG A 805 -9.87 12.98 -25.30
N SER A 806 -11.04 13.57 -25.05
CA SER A 806 -11.36 14.89 -25.59
C SER A 806 -10.32 15.99 -25.33
N PRO A 807 -9.62 16.05 -24.18
CA PRO A 807 -8.61 17.08 -23.93
C PRO A 807 -7.45 17.08 -24.94
N GLU A 808 -7.14 15.93 -25.55
CA GLU A 808 -5.96 15.77 -26.42
C GLU A 808 -6.04 16.60 -27.69
N TYR A 809 -7.25 16.74 -28.27
CA TYR A 809 -7.49 17.60 -29.42
C TYR A 809 -8.11 18.95 -29.05
N LEU A 810 -8.86 19.08 -27.94
CA LEU A 810 -9.35 20.37 -27.46
C LEU A 810 -8.21 21.31 -27.08
N ALA A 811 -7.07 20.78 -26.62
CA ALA A 811 -5.83 21.52 -26.38
C ALA A 811 -5.21 22.14 -27.65
N LEU A 812 -5.66 21.75 -28.84
CA LEU A 812 -5.18 22.27 -30.14
C LEU A 812 -6.10 23.36 -30.73
N ASP A 813 -7.29 23.57 -30.16
CA ASP A 813 -8.24 24.56 -30.68
C ASP A 813 -8.01 25.94 -30.03
N ASN A 814 -7.63 26.94 -30.85
CA ASN A 814 -7.32 28.29 -30.39
C ASN A 814 -8.49 28.98 -29.68
N SER A 815 -9.75 28.66 -30.02
CA SER A 815 -10.93 29.21 -29.34
C SER A 815 -11.07 28.67 -27.92
N VAL A 816 -10.79 27.37 -27.73
CA VAL A 816 -10.74 26.71 -26.42
C VAL A 816 -9.61 27.27 -25.57
N ILE A 817 -8.43 27.47 -26.16
CA ILE A 817 -7.27 28.07 -25.47
C ILE A 817 -7.56 29.51 -25.05
N ALA A 818 -8.26 30.31 -25.87
CA ALA A 818 -8.69 31.65 -25.51
C ALA A 818 -9.70 31.63 -24.34
N LEU A 819 -10.71 30.75 -24.41
CA LEU A 819 -11.72 30.56 -23.36
C LEU A 819 -11.07 30.23 -22.00
N VAL A 820 -10.19 29.24 -21.96
CA VAL A 820 -9.48 28.82 -20.73
C VAL A 820 -8.63 29.95 -20.15
N LYS A 821 -7.95 30.73 -21.01
CA LYS A 821 -7.19 31.92 -20.57
C LYS A 821 -8.11 32.96 -19.95
N THR A 822 -9.28 33.22 -20.53
CA THR A 822 -10.26 34.19 -20.00
C THR A 822 -10.70 33.83 -18.58
N PHE A 823 -11.08 32.57 -18.31
CA PHE A 823 -11.46 32.15 -16.96
C PHE A 823 -10.30 32.30 -15.96
N MET A 824 -9.10 31.85 -16.32
CA MET A 824 -7.93 31.87 -15.44
C MET A 824 -7.40 33.29 -15.16
N GLN A 825 -7.48 34.20 -16.14
CA GLN A 825 -7.14 35.62 -15.98
C GLN A 825 -8.18 36.37 -15.14
N SER A 826 -9.45 35.95 -15.18
CA SER A 826 -10.53 36.51 -14.35
C SER A 826 -10.52 35.97 -12.90
N GLU A 827 -9.54 35.14 -12.54
CA GLU A 827 -9.45 34.39 -11.28
C GLU A 827 -10.71 33.57 -10.90
N LYS A 828 -11.60 33.30 -11.86
CA LYS A 828 -12.79 32.47 -11.68
C LYS A 828 -12.41 31.02 -11.37
N PRO A 829 -13.18 30.26 -10.58
CA PRO A 829 -12.91 28.86 -10.33
C PRO A 829 -12.83 28.04 -11.63
N VAL A 830 -11.75 27.28 -11.78
CA VAL A 830 -11.53 26.32 -12.87
C VAL A 830 -11.26 24.96 -12.25
N ALA A 831 -12.07 23.96 -12.60
CA ALA A 831 -11.93 22.59 -12.13
C ALA A 831 -11.60 21.66 -13.29
N SER A 832 -10.47 20.95 -13.23
CA SER A 832 -10.01 20.06 -14.30
C SER A 832 -9.66 18.67 -13.75
N ILE A 833 -10.01 17.61 -14.46
CA ILE A 833 -9.81 16.23 -14.00
C ILE A 833 -9.13 15.35 -15.06
N CYS A 834 -8.33 14.38 -14.59
CA CYS A 834 -7.68 13.36 -15.40
C CYS A 834 -6.82 13.95 -16.53
N ASN A 835 -7.32 13.96 -17.76
CA ASN A 835 -6.61 14.49 -18.92
C ASN A 835 -6.93 15.96 -19.23
N GLY A 836 -7.96 16.58 -18.62
CA GLY A 836 -8.36 17.97 -18.87
C GLY A 836 -7.24 18.99 -18.71
N GLN A 837 -6.27 18.67 -17.84
CA GLN A 837 -5.07 19.46 -17.56
C GLN A 837 -4.16 19.63 -18.79
N GLN A 838 -4.30 18.81 -19.85
CA GLN A 838 -3.63 19.03 -21.13
C GLN A 838 -4.05 20.37 -21.77
N VAL A 839 -5.33 20.74 -21.69
CA VAL A 839 -5.85 22.03 -22.18
C VAL A 839 -5.26 23.18 -21.36
N LEU A 840 -5.15 23.02 -20.04
CA LEU A 840 -4.52 24.01 -19.15
C LEU A 840 -3.02 24.19 -19.45
N ALA A 841 -2.32 23.09 -19.76
CA ALA A 841 -0.91 23.11 -20.14
C ALA A 841 -0.71 23.85 -21.48
N ALA A 842 -1.49 23.51 -22.50
CA ALA A 842 -1.47 24.17 -23.81
C ALA A 842 -1.86 25.67 -23.72
N ALA A 843 -2.76 26.02 -22.81
CA ALA A 843 -3.11 27.42 -22.55
C ALA A 843 -2.01 28.20 -21.81
N GLY A 844 -0.97 27.54 -21.30
CA GLY A 844 0.14 28.17 -20.54
C GLY A 844 -0.26 28.66 -19.15
N VAL A 845 -1.47 28.35 -18.68
CA VAL A 845 -2.03 28.84 -17.41
C VAL A 845 -1.54 28.06 -16.18
N LEU A 846 -0.77 26.99 -16.39
CA LEU A 846 -0.15 26.18 -15.34
C LEU A 846 1.16 26.77 -14.79
N LYS A 847 1.77 27.75 -15.45
CA LYS A 847 3.08 28.28 -15.05
C LYS A 847 3.07 28.84 -13.62
N GLY A 848 3.87 28.24 -12.74
CA GLY A 848 3.95 28.62 -11.32
C GLY A 848 2.78 28.15 -10.44
N ARG A 849 1.84 27.36 -10.98
CA ARG A 849 0.72 26.76 -10.23
C ARG A 849 1.14 25.45 -9.55
N LYS A 850 0.28 24.93 -8.68
CA LYS A 850 0.39 23.58 -8.13
C LYS A 850 -0.84 22.77 -8.54
N CYS A 851 -0.66 21.61 -9.14
CA CYS A 851 -1.80 20.78 -9.53
C CYS A 851 -1.44 19.31 -9.67
N THR A 852 -2.48 18.47 -9.66
CA THR A 852 -2.41 17.06 -10.04
C THR A 852 -3.12 16.84 -11.38
N ALA A 853 -3.02 15.63 -11.93
CA ALA A 853 -3.73 15.16 -13.12
C ALA A 853 -3.72 13.62 -13.13
N CYS A 854 -4.22 13.00 -14.21
CA CYS A 854 -3.93 11.61 -14.50
C CYS A 854 -2.40 11.38 -14.46
N PRO A 855 -1.88 10.28 -13.86
CA PRO A 855 -0.43 10.07 -13.72
C PRO A 855 0.37 10.20 -15.02
N ALA A 856 -0.19 9.80 -16.17
CA ALA A 856 0.44 9.96 -17.48
C ALA A 856 0.57 11.44 -17.92
N VAL A 857 -0.31 12.32 -17.41
CA VAL A 857 -0.37 13.75 -17.74
C VAL A 857 0.60 14.59 -16.89
N LYS A 858 1.29 13.98 -15.92
CA LYS A 858 2.43 14.56 -15.19
C LYS A 858 3.46 15.24 -16.10
N LEU A 859 3.73 14.67 -17.28
CA LEU A 859 4.61 15.26 -18.29
C LEU A 859 4.11 16.63 -18.75
N HIS A 860 2.83 16.74 -19.10
CA HIS A 860 2.20 17.99 -19.55
C HIS A 860 2.16 19.04 -18.43
N VAL A 861 1.89 18.62 -17.19
CA VAL A 861 1.87 19.52 -16.03
C VAL A 861 3.26 20.14 -15.78
N VAL A 862 4.31 19.31 -15.81
CA VAL A 862 5.70 19.77 -15.59
C VAL A 862 6.18 20.64 -16.75
N LEU A 863 5.93 20.25 -18.01
CA LEU A 863 6.28 21.07 -19.18
C LEU A 863 5.48 22.38 -19.25
N GLY A 864 4.24 22.38 -18.77
CA GLY A 864 3.42 23.59 -18.56
C GLY A 864 3.91 24.50 -17.43
N GLY A 865 4.96 24.12 -16.71
CA GLY A 865 5.60 24.92 -15.66
C GLY A 865 4.90 24.89 -14.31
N ALA A 866 4.01 23.93 -14.05
CA ALA A 866 3.40 23.71 -12.74
C ALA A 866 4.26 22.78 -11.84
N THR A 867 4.12 22.98 -10.54
CA THR A 867 4.58 22.01 -9.54
C THR A 867 3.59 20.85 -9.47
N TRP A 868 4.06 19.65 -9.82
CA TRP A 868 3.27 18.43 -9.73
C TRP A 868 2.93 18.06 -8.28
N LEU A 869 1.66 17.75 -8.03
CA LEU A 869 1.16 17.13 -6.82
C LEU A 869 0.79 15.67 -7.11
N GLU A 870 1.40 14.72 -6.40
CA GLU A 870 1.20 13.29 -6.65
C GLU A 870 -0.24 12.87 -6.27
N PRO A 871 -1.01 12.26 -7.19
CA PRO A 871 -2.41 11.86 -6.96
C PRO A 871 -2.48 10.58 -6.11
N ASP A 872 -2.07 10.71 -4.86
CA ASP A 872 -1.88 9.59 -3.96
C ASP A 872 -2.66 9.87 -2.66
N PRO A 873 -3.90 9.33 -2.52
CA PRO A 873 -4.53 8.31 -3.36
C PRO A 873 -5.14 8.90 -4.63
N ILE A 874 -5.44 8.04 -5.61
CA ILE A 874 -5.97 8.45 -6.92
C ILE A 874 -7.31 9.23 -6.85
N HIS A 875 -8.08 9.08 -5.77
CA HIS A 875 -9.31 9.84 -5.52
C HIS A 875 -9.09 11.23 -4.87
N ARG A 876 -7.85 11.63 -4.56
CA ARG A 876 -7.58 12.93 -3.95
C ARG A 876 -7.51 14.04 -4.98
N CYS A 877 -8.11 15.17 -4.64
CA CYS A 877 -8.06 16.40 -5.42
C CYS A 877 -7.31 17.51 -4.68
N TYR A 878 -6.82 18.50 -5.42
CA TYR A 878 -6.05 19.62 -4.88
C TYR A 878 -6.57 20.96 -5.40
N THR A 879 -6.66 21.93 -4.51
CA THR A 879 -6.96 23.33 -4.83
C THR A 879 -5.71 24.19 -4.65
N ASP A 880 -5.33 24.91 -5.70
CA ASP A 880 -4.32 25.97 -5.70
C ASP A 880 -4.98 27.26 -6.19
N LYS A 881 -5.25 28.22 -5.28
CA LYS A 881 -6.05 29.43 -5.56
C LYS A 881 -7.41 29.05 -6.22
N ASN A 882 -7.67 29.57 -7.42
CA ASN A 882 -8.88 29.31 -8.21
C ASN A 882 -8.87 27.97 -8.99
N LEU A 883 -7.78 27.19 -8.94
CA LEU A 883 -7.64 25.96 -9.73
C LEU A 883 -7.86 24.72 -8.85
N VAL A 884 -8.93 23.98 -9.12
CA VAL A 884 -9.18 22.63 -8.57
C VAL A 884 -8.68 21.60 -9.58
N THR A 885 -7.94 20.59 -9.11
CA THR A 885 -7.51 19.47 -9.96
C THR A 885 -7.74 18.11 -9.33
N GLY A 886 -8.29 17.19 -10.12
CA GLY A 886 -8.44 15.78 -9.81
C GLY A 886 -7.69 14.89 -10.81
N ALA A 887 -7.50 13.61 -10.45
CA ALA A 887 -6.62 12.70 -11.19
C ALA A 887 -7.33 11.60 -11.99
N ALA A 888 -8.49 11.15 -11.53
CA ALA A 888 -9.37 10.22 -12.22
C ALA A 888 -10.77 10.28 -11.59
N TRP A 889 -11.78 9.75 -12.28
CA TRP A 889 -13.19 9.69 -11.86
C TRP A 889 -13.45 9.26 -10.41
N SER A 890 -12.60 8.40 -9.82
CA SER A 890 -12.73 8.01 -8.41
C SER A 890 -12.69 9.20 -7.43
N GLY A 891 -12.12 10.34 -7.84
CA GLY A 891 -11.98 11.55 -7.04
C GLY A 891 -13.13 12.55 -7.14
N HIS A 892 -14.23 12.27 -7.85
CA HIS A 892 -15.38 13.17 -7.93
C HIS A 892 -15.89 13.74 -6.59
N PRO A 893 -15.93 12.98 -5.47
CA PRO A 893 -16.34 13.52 -4.19
C PRO A 893 -15.47 14.69 -3.71
N GLU A 894 -14.14 14.57 -3.79
CA GLU A 894 -13.21 15.66 -3.43
C GLU A 894 -13.19 16.77 -4.51
N PHE A 895 -13.38 16.42 -5.78
CA PHE A 895 -13.38 17.37 -6.89
C PHE A 895 -14.57 18.33 -6.83
N VAL A 896 -15.78 17.78 -6.70
CA VAL A 896 -17.03 18.56 -6.62
C VAL A 896 -17.07 19.36 -5.33
N SER A 897 -16.69 18.77 -4.18
CA SER A 897 -16.69 19.50 -2.90
C SER A 897 -15.67 20.65 -2.84
N GLN A 898 -14.49 20.51 -3.47
CA GLN A 898 -13.53 21.61 -3.58
C GLN A 898 -14.02 22.73 -4.52
N LEU A 899 -14.70 22.38 -5.62
CA LEU A 899 -15.35 23.38 -6.49
C LEU A 899 -16.51 24.09 -5.78
N MET A 900 -17.35 23.35 -5.04
CA MET A 900 -18.40 23.93 -4.18
C MET A 900 -17.82 24.94 -3.19
N ALA A 901 -16.69 24.61 -2.54
CA ALA A 901 -16.03 25.51 -1.60
C ALA A 901 -15.54 26.81 -2.26
N LEU A 902 -15.00 26.76 -3.49
CA LEU A 902 -14.62 27.96 -4.24
C LEU A 902 -15.84 28.78 -4.72
N LEU A 903 -16.96 28.13 -5.00
CA LEU A 903 -18.22 28.78 -5.39
C LEU A 903 -19.07 29.28 -4.21
N GLY A 904 -18.66 29.00 -2.96
CA GLY A 904 -19.43 29.33 -1.76
C GLY A 904 -20.71 28.49 -1.59
N ILE A 905 -20.79 27.33 -2.24
CA ILE A 905 -21.94 26.42 -2.14
C ILE A 905 -21.78 25.52 -0.92
N GLN A 906 -22.84 25.35 -0.14
CA GLN A 906 -22.84 24.48 1.05
C GLN A 906 -24.10 23.62 1.11
N VAL A 907 -23.96 22.46 1.77
CA VAL A 907 -25.08 21.59 2.16
C VAL A 907 -24.96 21.34 3.67
N SER A 908 -26.03 21.59 4.42
CA SER A 908 -26.07 21.45 5.88
C SER A 908 -27.27 20.59 6.31
N PHE A 909 -27.09 19.71 7.30
CA PHE A 909 -28.12 18.83 7.87
C PHE A 909 -28.35 19.08 9.36
#